data_AF-A0AAN7U6Q0-F1
#
_entry.id   AF-A0AAN7U6Q0-F1
#
_cell.length_a   1.000
_cell.length_b   1.000
_cell.length_c   1.000
_cell.angle_alpha   90.00
_cell.angle_beta   90.00
_cell.angle_gamma   90.00
#
_symmetry.space_group_name_H-M   'P 1'
#
loop_
_entity.id
_entity.type
_entity.pdbx_description
1 polymer ?
#
loop_
_entity_poly.entity_id
_entity_poly.type
_entity_poly.pdbx_seq_one_letter_code
_entity_poly.pdbx_strand_id
1 'polypeptide(L)'
;MKTLFLLFFFIIFLNNVKGELLLAQNNLAKSMILKYFSLVTTDPCSTPQFTCTADYYNPSIQYVNTISFVKYGSTKTLISEDLSIFKNASQIKIGPGFIVNDQFYFSLIYFNRLYQVDIWEQSSTIPTNVLFNDTSLNILNYGGMVHNGFFTSGLNSLSISTALLGYSIIGSFPTNSLLYNLELPITPTNGLPLGGNLLGLQLLKIIVQGDPGTNLALPNNFNQFLNLESLYISFISGNHVFQLPSSIKQIQKLKSLYISGDYILPPSNGVHDFNLNGKPIFLSFYYLTNFFSTCTQRPCIKVSKDSRISLYKTSVSLDVLDFSNYTGGIYITNHIQSPRNLPIDTINFNEVKYIDFSSSNFVGPIPEEFCKIKPSNLNLGGNAFTNVPSCMRCAGGSIYNIFPNSFVDFNTNSMPTCPTFSINPNYNKIAFTDKETIITIKGKDLGYDIKNNTIVPFAKITIPNNEFTITIPRGVGKDITFTYYFQNTLSIPFNFIFSYEKPVVSSFRIDSFGTLYIFASGLSYVSNMNLIINSVSTVVPKTIYGYVSTYVSPTLNTFTFNIEVGGQLSEQFTYIKEYSTTVNLFTSGGSKTIIIPGGLPTNDYSQIGILIDNQVANVFSISGSSIEIGYPQVFNGAGLYPLTLKISGVNYLNTQIKYIDPPIVEISYFIVESNTITVYGPNFGLSSSLYKIILNNIEYPITQVNSGSVSFTSSIVSSLTSFSLFIKQDGLLSNIQTFTKENIYILSITGQINTNGGTKDISGYFGESFNVNTFTVLVDGIICDFTQLTKLTVKINYPPRPSGFSTLTIINGGNKATSQFIYNYSGPPIQEF
;
A
#
# COMPACT_ATOMS: atom_id res chain seq x y z
N MET A 1 -51.42 39.33 16.99
CA MET A 1 -52.28 38.47 16.12
C MET A 1 -53.08 39.27 15.09
N LYS A 2 -53.89 40.27 15.46
CA LYS A 2 -54.67 41.09 14.50
C LYS A 2 -53.82 41.82 13.44
N THR A 3 -52.65 42.34 13.81
CA THR A 3 -51.73 43.03 12.89
C THR A 3 -51.07 42.08 11.88
N LEU A 4 -50.80 40.83 12.29
CA LEU A 4 -50.23 39.80 11.43
C LEU A 4 -51.29 39.29 10.41
N PHE A 5 -52.55 39.21 10.85
CA PHE A 5 -53.66 38.81 9.98
C PHE A 5 -53.98 39.86 8.91
N LEU A 6 -53.90 41.16 9.27
CA LEU A 6 -54.04 42.26 8.31
C LEU A 6 -52.87 42.31 7.32
N LEU A 7 -51.63 42.08 7.76
CA LEU A 7 -50.47 42.01 6.88
C LEU A 7 -50.59 40.83 5.90
N PHE A 8 -51.06 39.67 6.37
CA PHE A 8 -51.29 38.50 5.53
C PHE A 8 -52.41 38.72 4.51
N PHE A 9 -53.52 39.35 4.92
CA PHE A 9 -54.58 39.74 3.99
C PHE A 9 -54.10 40.79 2.98
N PHE A 10 -53.29 41.76 3.40
CA PHE A 10 -52.74 42.78 2.51
C PHE A 10 -51.74 42.18 1.51
N ILE A 11 -50.93 41.20 1.92
CA ILE A 11 -50.03 40.45 1.02
C ILE A 11 -50.85 39.57 0.05
N ILE A 12 -51.91 38.91 0.49
CA ILE A 12 -52.81 38.14 -0.39
C ILE A 12 -53.57 39.07 -1.36
N PHE A 13 -54.01 40.24 -0.90
CA PHE A 13 -54.75 41.20 -1.70
C PHE A 13 -53.85 41.90 -2.73
N LEU A 14 -52.63 42.28 -2.34
CA LEU A 14 -51.61 42.79 -3.27
C LEU A 14 -51.18 41.73 -4.28
N ASN A 15 -51.15 40.45 -3.90
CA ASN A 15 -50.92 39.35 -4.84
C ASN A 15 -52.10 39.07 -5.78
N ASN A 16 -53.28 39.64 -5.53
CA ASN A 16 -54.49 39.45 -6.35
C ASN A 16 -54.85 40.67 -7.21
N VAL A 17 -54.09 41.77 -7.15
CA VAL A 17 -54.25 42.87 -8.11
C VAL A 17 -53.68 42.39 -9.45
N LYS A 18 -54.56 41.84 -10.30
CA LYS A 18 -54.21 41.53 -11.69
C LYS A 18 -53.95 42.86 -12.40
N GLY A 19 -52.70 43.14 -12.71
CA GLY A 19 -52.35 44.26 -13.57
C GLY A 19 -53.08 44.21 -14.91
N GLU A 20 -53.31 45.36 -15.53
CA GLU A 20 -54.02 45.44 -16.81
C GLU A 20 -53.02 45.36 -17.97
N LEU A 21 -53.40 44.69 -19.06
CA LEU A 21 -52.69 44.79 -20.34
C LEU A 21 -52.80 46.22 -20.88
N LEU A 22 -51.74 46.70 -21.52
CA LEU A 22 -51.80 47.94 -22.30
C LEU A 22 -52.97 47.89 -23.28
N LEU A 23 -53.74 48.98 -23.36
CA LEU A 23 -55.03 49.03 -24.09
C LEU A 23 -54.94 48.46 -25.51
N ALA A 24 -53.87 48.79 -26.24
CA ALA A 24 -53.68 48.31 -27.61
C ALA A 24 -53.43 46.79 -27.68
N GLN A 25 -52.64 46.23 -26.77
CA GLN A 25 -52.42 44.78 -26.64
C GLN A 25 -53.72 44.07 -26.25
N ASN A 26 -54.45 44.63 -25.29
CA ASN A 26 -55.73 44.09 -24.84
C ASN A 26 -56.76 44.03 -26.00
N ASN A 27 -56.89 45.12 -26.75
CA ASN A 27 -57.82 45.20 -27.88
C ASN A 27 -57.46 44.22 -29.00
N LEU A 28 -56.18 44.14 -29.38
CA LEU A 28 -55.76 43.20 -30.42
C LEU A 28 -55.97 41.75 -29.95
N ALA A 29 -55.55 41.41 -28.73
CA ALA A 29 -55.70 40.05 -28.22
C ALA A 29 -57.18 39.63 -28.14
N LYS A 30 -58.08 40.50 -27.67
CA LYS A 30 -59.55 40.25 -27.69
C LYS A 30 -60.07 40.02 -29.11
N SER A 31 -59.67 40.88 -30.05
CA SER A 31 -60.07 40.78 -31.45
C SER A 31 -59.62 39.46 -32.08
N MET A 32 -58.38 39.06 -31.83
CA MET A 32 -57.82 37.80 -32.33
C MET A 32 -58.50 36.57 -31.73
N ILE A 33 -58.76 36.57 -30.42
CA ILE A 33 -59.48 35.47 -29.74
C ILE A 33 -60.88 35.30 -30.35
N LEU A 34 -61.60 36.40 -30.54
CA LEU A 34 -62.91 36.38 -31.16
C LEU A 34 -62.85 35.90 -32.61
N LYS A 35 -61.93 36.44 -33.41
CA LYS A 35 -61.79 36.12 -34.85
C LYS A 35 -61.43 34.66 -35.09
N TYR A 36 -60.51 34.10 -34.33
CA TYR A 36 -59.92 32.79 -34.62
C TYR A 36 -60.53 31.62 -33.83
N PHE A 37 -61.09 31.92 -32.65
CA PHE A 37 -61.62 30.90 -31.74
C PHE A 37 -63.11 31.09 -31.47
N SER A 38 -63.74 32.15 -31.98
CA SER A 38 -65.15 32.49 -31.72
C SER A 38 -65.46 32.62 -30.23
N LEU A 39 -64.47 33.05 -29.43
CA LEU A 39 -64.58 33.23 -27.98
C LEU A 39 -64.65 34.72 -27.66
N VAL A 40 -65.65 35.12 -26.88
CA VAL A 40 -65.72 36.46 -26.31
C VAL A 40 -65.06 36.43 -24.93
N THR A 41 -64.03 37.25 -24.72
CA THR A 41 -63.38 37.37 -23.41
C THR A 41 -63.23 38.84 -22.98
N THR A 42 -63.40 39.09 -21.69
CA THR A 42 -63.11 40.37 -21.06
C THR A 42 -61.63 40.53 -20.70
N ASP A 43 -60.91 39.41 -20.56
CA ASP A 43 -59.49 39.33 -20.20
C ASP A 43 -58.78 38.27 -21.08
N PRO A 44 -58.01 38.69 -22.10
CA PRO A 44 -57.22 37.79 -22.94
C PRO A 44 -56.26 36.89 -22.17
N CYS A 45 -55.73 37.36 -21.04
CA CYS A 45 -54.76 36.63 -20.22
C CYS A 45 -55.37 35.44 -19.47
N SER A 46 -56.70 35.34 -19.45
CA SER A 46 -57.43 34.19 -18.90
C SER A 46 -57.61 33.04 -19.89
N THR A 47 -57.16 33.22 -21.14
CA THR A 47 -57.32 32.23 -22.22
C THR A 47 -56.00 31.50 -22.49
N PRO A 48 -56.02 30.25 -22.99
CA PRO A 48 -54.80 29.52 -23.31
C PRO A 48 -54.00 30.14 -24.48
N GLN A 49 -54.60 31.05 -25.24
CA GLN A 49 -53.98 31.70 -26.40
C GLN A 49 -52.92 32.74 -26.01
N PHE A 50 -53.11 33.39 -24.86
CA PHE A 50 -52.23 34.45 -24.40
C PHE A 50 -51.89 34.24 -22.92
N THR A 51 -50.62 34.02 -22.62
CA THR A 51 -50.13 34.05 -21.25
C THR A 51 -49.49 35.40 -20.99
N CYS A 52 -49.97 36.08 -19.95
CA CYS A 52 -49.48 37.40 -19.57
C CYS A 52 -48.58 37.32 -18.34
N THR A 53 -47.70 38.30 -18.20
CA THR A 53 -46.81 38.43 -17.04
C THR A 53 -46.83 39.88 -16.58
N ALA A 54 -46.82 40.08 -15.26
CA ALA A 54 -46.74 41.40 -14.67
C ALA A 54 -45.36 42.03 -14.97
N ASP A 55 -45.33 43.34 -15.19
CA ASP A 55 -44.08 44.07 -15.27
C ASP A 55 -43.38 44.08 -13.90
N TYR A 56 -42.07 43.82 -13.90
CA TYR A 56 -41.29 43.70 -12.67
C TYR A 56 -41.21 45.03 -11.91
N TYR A 57 -41.12 46.15 -12.63
CA TYR A 57 -41.05 47.49 -12.05
C TYR A 57 -42.43 48.06 -11.76
N ASN A 58 -43.46 47.63 -12.49
CA ASN A 58 -44.84 48.03 -12.26
C ASN A 58 -45.82 46.85 -12.34
N PRO A 59 -46.07 46.15 -11.22
CA PRO A 59 -46.98 44.99 -11.18
C PRO A 59 -48.43 45.29 -11.59
N SER A 60 -48.83 46.58 -11.60
CA SER A 60 -50.16 47.00 -12.09
C SER A 60 -50.30 46.96 -13.62
N ILE A 61 -49.19 46.77 -14.34
CA ILE A 61 -49.17 46.62 -15.79
C ILE A 61 -48.79 45.17 -16.11
N GLN A 62 -49.54 44.55 -17.01
CA GLN A 62 -49.19 43.27 -17.62
C GLN A 62 -48.75 43.47 -19.07
N TYR A 63 -47.95 42.53 -19.55
CA TYR A 63 -47.66 42.37 -20.97
C TYR A 63 -47.88 40.92 -21.38
N VAL A 64 -48.15 40.71 -22.66
CA VAL A 64 -48.22 39.37 -23.25
C VAL A 64 -46.81 38.78 -23.28
N ASN A 65 -46.62 37.64 -22.59
CA ASN A 65 -45.36 36.91 -22.55
C ASN A 65 -45.33 35.75 -23.55
N THR A 66 -46.44 35.02 -23.69
CA THR A 66 -46.55 33.89 -24.63
C THR A 66 -47.79 34.06 -25.49
N ILE A 67 -47.62 33.86 -26.80
CA ILE A 67 -48.70 33.76 -27.78
C ILE A 67 -48.75 32.30 -28.24
N SER A 68 -49.90 31.65 -28.16
CA SER A 68 -50.05 30.22 -28.51
C SER A 68 -51.35 29.96 -29.24
N PHE A 69 -51.30 29.89 -30.57
CA PHE A 69 -52.48 29.61 -31.38
C PHE A 69 -52.46 28.18 -31.88
N VAL A 70 -53.40 27.38 -31.39
CA VAL A 70 -53.53 25.97 -31.75
C VAL A 70 -54.98 25.68 -32.05
N LYS A 71 -55.28 25.12 -33.24
CA LYS A 71 -56.61 24.68 -33.62
C LYS A 71 -56.53 23.35 -34.34
N TYR A 72 -57.11 22.31 -33.74
CA TYR A 72 -57.18 21.00 -34.37
C TYR A 72 -58.31 20.99 -35.42
N GLY A 73 -57.94 21.21 -36.68
CA GLY A 73 -58.84 21.21 -37.82
C GLY A 73 -58.08 21.11 -39.14
N SER A 74 -58.76 20.72 -40.21
CA SER A 74 -58.15 20.55 -41.54
C SER A 74 -57.94 21.87 -42.30
N THR A 75 -58.74 22.90 -42.00
CA THR A 75 -58.63 24.21 -42.64
C THR A 75 -57.55 25.06 -41.97
N LYS A 76 -56.59 25.51 -42.77
CA LYS A 76 -55.54 26.43 -42.33
C LYS A 76 -56.04 27.85 -42.35
N THR A 77 -55.85 28.56 -41.25
CA THR A 77 -56.27 29.96 -41.08
C THR A 77 -55.04 30.86 -41.07
N LEU A 78 -55.05 31.89 -41.92
CA LEU A 78 -53.97 32.88 -41.96
C LEU A 78 -54.09 33.87 -40.79
N ILE A 79 -53.00 34.02 -40.03
CA ILE A 79 -52.81 35.10 -39.07
C ILE A 79 -52.28 36.30 -39.85
N SER A 80 -53.09 37.36 -39.93
CA SER A 80 -52.79 38.55 -40.73
C SER A 80 -52.44 39.78 -39.88
N GLU A 81 -52.68 39.70 -38.57
CA GLU A 81 -52.43 40.76 -37.61
C GLU A 81 -50.94 40.96 -37.36
N ASP A 82 -50.53 42.22 -37.14
CA ASP A 82 -49.18 42.53 -36.73
C ASP A 82 -48.97 42.22 -35.25
N LEU A 83 -48.27 41.13 -34.97
CA LEU A 83 -47.95 40.70 -33.62
C LEU A 83 -46.89 41.57 -32.95
N SER A 84 -46.23 42.48 -33.68
CA SER A 84 -45.20 43.38 -33.11
C SER A 84 -45.74 44.27 -31.98
N ILE A 85 -47.06 44.42 -31.86
CA ILE A 85 -47.68 45.12 -30.72
C ILE A 85 -47.34 44.45 -29.38
N PHE A 86 -47.04 43.15 -29.39
CA PHE A 86 -46.66 42.34 -28.24
C PHE A 86 -45.13 42.30 -28.07
N LYS A 87 -44.45 43.46 -28.17
CA LYS A 87 -42.97 43.59 -28.15
C LYS A 87 -42.24 42.84 -27.03
N ASN A 88 -42.92 42.58 -25.91
CA ASN A 88 -42.36 41.89 -24.75
C ASN A 88 -42.64 40.38 -24.74
N ALA A 89 -43.31 39.84 -25.75
CA ALA A 89 -43.53 38.41 -25.87
C ALA A 89 -42.19 37.70 -26.05
N SER A 90 -42.00 36.66 -25.25
CA SER A 90 -40.79 35.85 -25.22
C SER A 90 -40.92 34.55 -26.01
N GLN A 91 -42.17 34.11 -26.22
CA GLN A 91 -42.49 32.91 -27.00
C GLN A 91 -43.69 33.15 -27.94
N ILE A 92 -43.57 32.66 -29.18
CA ILE A 92 -44.68 32.62 -30.13
C ILE A 92 -44.83 31.19 -30.65
N LYS A 93 -46.03 30.61 -30.52
CA LYS A 93 -46.35 29.25 -30.96
C LYS A 93 -47.52 29.29 -31.93
N ILE A 94 -47.24 29.00 -33.19
CA ILE A 94 -48.23 28.84 -34.26
C ILE A 94 -48.40 27.35 -34.49
N GLY A 95 -49.37 26.77 -33.80
CA GLY A 95 -49.67 25.34 -33.87
C GLY A 95 -50.45 24.93 -35.13
N PRO A 96 -50.91 23.66 -35.17
CA PRO A 96 -51.74 23.17 -36.26
C PRO A 96 -52.99 24.05 -36.45
N GLY A 97 -53.47 24.12 -37.70
CA GLY A 97 -54.64 24.91 -38.10
C GLY A 97 -54.35 26.38 -38.41
N PHE A 98 -53.12 26.87 -38.17
CA PHE A 98 -52.72 28.24 -38.47
C PHE A 98 -51.49 28.31 -39.39
N ILE A 99 -51.42 29.38 -40.18
CA ILE A 99 -50.26 29.76 -40.99
C ILE A 99 -49.99 31.26 -40.84
N VAL A 100 -48.77 31.70 -41.16
CA VAL A 100 -48.33 33.09 -41.11
C VAL A 100 -47.84 33.54 -42.49
N ASN A 101 -47.85 34.85 -42.75
CA ASN A 101 -47.31 35.43 -43.98
C ASN A 101 -45.90 36.00 -43.76
N ASP A 102 -45.29 36.53 -44.82
CA ASP A 102 -43.96 37.14 -44.78
C ASP A 102 -43.85 38.31 -43.79
N GLN A 103 -44.93 39.10 -43.65
CA GLN A 103 -44.96 40.24 -42.74
C GLN A 103 -44.75 39.82 -41.28
N PHE A 104 -45.27 38.66 -40.87
CA PHE A 104 -45.03 38.11 -39.54
C PHE A 104 -43.52 37.96 -39.26
N TYR A 105 -42.76 37.42 -40.22
CA TYR A 105 -41.32 37.22 -40.06
C TYR A 105 -40.56 38.55 -40.01
N PHE A 106 -40.93 39.53 -40.83
CA PHE A 106 -40.34 40.88 -40.75
C PHE A 106 -40.62 41.58 -39.42
N SER A 107 -41.77 41.30 -38.80
CA SER A 107 -42.12 41.87 -37.50
C SER A 107 -41.33 41.29 -36.32
N LEU A 108 -40.62 40.15 -36.48
CA LEU A 108 -39.91 39.49 -35.38
C LEU A 108 -38.81 40.36 -34.76
N ILE A 109 -38.17 41.26 -35.53
CA ILE A 109 -37.14 42.17 -35.03
C ILE A 109 -37.65 43.16 -33.98
N TYR A 110 -38.96 43.41 -33.95
CA TYR A 110 -39.56 44.37 -33.01
C TYR A 110 -39.86 43.76 -31.63
N PHE A 111 -39.61 42.46 -31.45
CA PHE A 111 -39.74 41.81 -30.15
C PHE A 111 -38.43 41.89 -29.38
N ASN A 112 -38.45 42.56 -28.23
CA ASN A 112 -37.27 42.83 -27.42
C ASN A 112 -36.85 41.63 -26.55
N ARG A 113 -37.74 40.64 -26.38
CA ARG A 113 -37.56 39.51 -25.46
C ARG A 113 -37.78 38.15 -26.12
N LEU A 114 -38.01 38.13 -27.42
CA LEU A 114 -38.33 36.91 -28.14
C LEU A 114 -37.11 36.01 -28.20
N TYR A 115 -37.22 34.84 -27.58
CA TYR A 115 -36.16 33.82 -27.64
C TYR A 115 -36.64 32.53 -28.30
N GLN A 116 -37.95 32.35 -28.52
CA GLN A 116 -38.48 31.13 -29.15
C GLN A 116 -39.67 31.41 -30.06
N VAL A 117 -39.61 30.85 -31.27
CA VAL A 117 -40.71 30.81 -32.24
C VAL A 117 -40.92 29.36 -32.67
N ASP A 118 -42.11 28.81 -32.41
CA ASP A 118 -42.52 27.49 -32.84
C ASP A 118 -43.59 27.60 -33.93
N ILE A 119 -43.35 27.02 -35.10
CA ILE A 119 -44.28 26.99 -36.23
C ILE A 119 -44.56 25.54 -36.57
N TRP A 120 -45.84 25.14 -36.56
CA TRP A 120 -46.23 23.78 -36.92
C TRP A 120 -46.01 23.52 -38.40
N GLU A 121 -46.36 24.49 -39.25
CA GLU A 121 -46.20 24.35 -40.69
C GLU A 121 -45.91 25.68 -41.37
N GLN A 122 -44.92 25.67 -42.26
CA GLN A 122 -44.62 26.77 -43.17
C GLN A 122 -44.30 26.19 -44.56
N SER A 123 -45.24 26.27 -45.49
CA SER A 123 -45.13 25.63 -46.81
C SER A 123 -44.30 26.42 -47.82
N SER A 124 -44.11 27.74 -47.62
CA SER A 124 -43.31 28.60 -48.49
C SER A 124 -41.97 28.99 -47.85
N THR A 125 -41.04 29.44 -48.70
CA THR A 125 -39.76 30.03 -48.27
C THR A 125 -40.01 31.24 -47.37
N ILE A 126 -39.32 31.28 -46.23
CA ILE A 126 -39.31 32.46 -45.35
C ILE A 126 -38.49 33.53 -46.08
N PRO A 127 -38.86 34.84 -46.01
CA PRO A 127 -38.12 35.85 -46.74
C PRO A 127 -36.63 35.94 -46.36
N THR A 128 -35.78 36.18 -47.35
CA THR A 128 -34.32 36.09 -47.19
C THR A 128 -33.71 37.20 -46.33
N ASN A 129 -34.41 38.33 -46.20
CA ASN A 129 -34.02 39.52 -45.47
C ASN A 129 -34.59 39.60 -44.04
N VAL A 130 -35.12 38.50 -43.51
CA VAL A 130 -35.59 38.43 -42.11
C VAL A 130 -34.39 38.51 -41.17
N LEU A 131 -34.50 39.38 -40.16
CA LEU A 131 -33.52 39.54 -39.10
C LEU A 131 -34.04 38.87 -37.82
N PHE A 132 -33.34 37.84 -37.37
CA PHE A 132 -33.60 37.18 -36.10
C PHE A 132 -32.62 37.69 -35.02
N ASN A 133 -33.12 37.98 -33.82
CA ASN A 133 -32.33 38.45 -32.68
C ASN A 133 -32.29 37.37 -31.59
N ASP A 134 -31.15 36.69 -31.41
CA ASP A 134 -30.93 35.66 -30.38
C ASP A 134 -32.11 34.68 -30.16
N THR A 135 -32.76 34.30 -31.27
CA THR A 135 -34.01 33.54 -31.26
C THR A 135 -33.74 32.06 -31.60
N SER A 136 -34.50 31.15 -31.00
CA SER A 136 -34.65 29.77 -31.44
C SER A 136 -35.87 29.66 -32.35
N LEU A 137 -35.68 29.17 -33.58
CA LEU A 137 -36.75 28.96 -34.54
C LEU A 137 -36.96 27.46 -34.76
N ASN A 138 -38.16 26.98 -34.43
CA ASN A 138 -38.56 25.59 -34.62
C ASN A 138 -39.71 25.53 -35.64
N ILE A 139 -39.55 24.77 -36.70
CA ILE A 139 -40.57 24.55 -37.73
C ILE A 139 -40.79 23.05 -37.87
N LEU A 140 -41.96 22.55 -37.46
CA LEU A 140 -42.19 21.11 -37.53
C LEU A 140 -42.28 20.61 -38.98
N ASN A 141 -43.01 21.32 -39.84
CA ASN A 141 -43.18 20.95 -41.25
C ASN A 141 -42.81 22.14 -42.15
N TYR A 142 -41.77 22.01 -42.96
CA TYR A 142 -41.25 23.10 -43.79
C TYR A 142 -41.17 22.72 -45.27
N GLY A 143 -41.80 23.52 -46.14
CA GLY A 143 -41.78 23.35 -47.61
C GLY A 143 -40.97 24.39 -48.36
N GLY A 144 -40.27 25.27 -47.64
CA GLY A 144 -39.47 26.35 -48.22
C GLY A 144 -37.99 26.02 -48.39
N MET A 145 -37.24 26.99 -48.91
CA MET A 145 -35.79 26.94 -48.98
C MET A 145 -35.14 27.42 -47.67
N VAL A 146 -34.29 26.58 -47.07
CA VAL A 146 -33.39 26.97 -45.97
C VAL A 146 -32.20 27.74 -46.57
N HIS A 147 -32.38 29.05 -46.76
CA HIS A 147 -31.44 29.98 -47.39
C HIS A 147 -30.40 30.56 -46.42
N ASN A 148 -29.43 31.33 -46.94
CA ASN A 148 -28.33 31.92 -46.15
C ASN A 148 -28.80 32.77 -44.96
N GLY A 149 -29.89 33.53 -45.11
CA GLY A 149 -30.49 34.36 -44.04
C GLY A 149 -30.72 33.65 -42.70
N PHE A 150 -31.04 32.34 -42.68
CA PHE A 150 -31.14 31.59 -41.41
C PHE A 150 -29.79 31.52 -40.68
N PHE A 151 -28.69 31.46 -41.42
CA PHE A 151 -27.34 31.29 -40.89
C PHE A 151 -26.56 32.61 -40.80
N THR A 152 -27.00 33.69 -41.43
CA THR A 152 -26.37 35.01 -41.27
C THR A 152 -27.10 35.90 -40.27
N SER A 153 -28.21 35.42 -39.71
CA SER A 153 -28.98 36.09 -38.65
C SER A 153 -28.46 35.73 -37.25
N GLY A 154 -29.04 36.35 -36.23
CA GLY A 154 -28.78 36.04 -34.82
C GLY A 154 -29.49 34.80 -34.29
N LEU A 155 -29.87 33.82 -35.12
CA LEU A 155 -30.45 32.57 -34.62
C LEU A 155 -29.43 31.80 -33.78
N ASN A 156 -29.85 31.38 -32.59
CA ASN A 156 -29.06 30.50 -31.73
C ASN A 156 -29.40 29.01 -31.92
N SER A 157 -30.61 28.73 -32.43
CA SER A 157 -31.12 27.40 -32.72
C SER A 157 -32.04 27.45 -33.92
N LEU A 158 -31.85 26.52 -34.85
CA LEU A 158 -32.75 26.28 -35.97
C LEU A 158 -33.14 24.81 -35.94
N SER A 159 -34.44 24.53 -35.83
CA SER A 159 -34.96 23.17 -35.92
C SER A 159 -36.01 23.08 -37.00
N ILE A 160 -35.79 22.18 -37.97
CA ILE A 160 -36.75 21.80 -38.97
C ILE A 160 -36.90 20.28 -38.89
N SER A 161 -38.09 19.79 -38.55
CA SER A 161 -38.25 18.34 -38.30
C SER A 161 -38.67 17.55 -39.54
N THR A 162 -39.53 18.13 -40.38
CA THR A 162 -40.11 17.45 -41.55
C THR A 162 -40.02 18.32 -42.78
N ALA A 163 -39.52 17.74 -43.87
CA ALA A 163 -39.55 18.33 -45.20
C ALA A 163 -40.92 18.12 -45.84
N LEU A 164 -41.56 19.20 -46.29
CA LEU A 164 -42.72 19.16 -47.16
C LEU A 164 -42.30 19.29 -48.63
N LEU A 165 -43.25 19.12 -49.54
CA LEU A 165 -43.04 19.39 -50.96
C LEU A 165 -42.52 20.83 -51.14
N GLY A 166 -41.43 20.98 -51.89
CA GLY A 166 -40.74 22.26 -52.11
C GLY A 166 -39.54 22.51 -51.19
N TYR A 167 -39.37 21.69 -50.14
CA TYR A 167 -38.23 21.81 -49.23
C TYR A 167 -36.91 21.76 -50.00
N SER A 168 -36.03 22.70 -49.70
CA SER A 168 -34.67 22.70 -50.21
C SER A 168 -33.71 23.34 -49.21
N ILE A 169 -32.42 23.05 -49.35
CA ILE A 169 -31.37 23.63 -48.52
C ILE A 169 -30.20 24.09 -49.39
N ILE A 170 -29.53 25.17 -48.96
CA ILE A 170 -28.30 25.67 -49.58
C ILE A 170 -27.22 24.58 -49.68
N GLY A 171 -26.34 24.66 -50.67
CA GLY A 171 -25.27 23.67 -50.86
C GLY A 171 -24.14 23.74 -49.84
N SER A 172 -23.94 24.89 -49.19
CA SER A 172 -22.86 25.11 -48.21
C SER A 172 -23.31 26.09 -47.13
N PHE A 173 -23.00 25.82 -45.86
CA PHE A 173 -23.30 26.78 -44.79
C PHE A 173 -22.40 28.02 -44.88
N PRO A 174 -22.92 29.23 -44.68
CA PRO A 174 -22.10 30.42 -44.48
C PRO A 174 -21.47 30.42 -43.07
N THR A 175 -20.52 31.33 -42.83
CA THR A 175 -19.87 31.48 -41.53
C THR A 175 -20.85 31.93 -40.47
N ASN A 176 -20.99 31.16 -39.39
CA ASN A 176 -21.83 31.49 -38.26
C ASN A 176 -21.22 30.98 -36.94
N SER A 177 -21.11 31.88 -35.96
CA SER A 177 -20.63 31.56 -34.61
C SER A 177 -21.72 31.60 -33.53
N LEU A 178 -22.96 31.94 -33.88
CA LEU A 178 -24.08 32.15 -32.95
C LEU A 178 -25.05 30.96 -32.88
N LEU A 179 -25.08 30.12 -33.91
CA LEU A 179 -25.95 28.96 -34.04
C LEU A 179 -25.33 27.76 -33.32
N TYR A 180 -25.88 27.43 -32.15
CA TYR A 180 -25.41 26.33 -31.31
C TYR A 180 -26.12 25.01 -31.61
N ASN A 181 -27.38 25.07 -32.03
CA ASN A 181 -28.22 23.91 -32.29
C ASN A 181 -28.77 23.94 -33.72
N LEU A 182 -28.65 22.83 -34.44
CA LEU A 182 -29.20 22.69 -35.77
C LEU A 182 -29.92 21.34 -35.90
N GLU A 183 -31.19 21.37 -36.27
CA GLU A 183 -31.97 20.21 -36.67
C GLU A 183 -32.48 20.40 -38.10
N LEU A 184 -32.18 19.46 -38.99
CA LEU A 184 -32.58 19.53 -40.39
C LEU A 184 -33.06 18.17 -40.91
N PRO A 185 -34.09 18.14 -41.76
CA PRO A 185 -34.42 16.95 -42.52
C PRO A 185 -33.43 16.80 -43.69
N ILE A 186 -33.04 15.57 -43.99
CA ILE A 186 -32.30 15.19 -45.19
C ILE A 186 -33.21 14.36 -46.05
N THR A 187 -33.34 14.74 -47.32
CA THR A 187 -34.19 14.08 -48.32
C THR A 187 -33.34 13.57 -49.49
N PRO A 188 -33.88 12.73 -50.39
CA PRO A 188 -33.16 12.24 -51.57
C PRO A 188 -32.62 13.35 -52.47
N THR A 189 -33.28 14.52 -52.49
CA THR A 189 -32.89 15.69 -53.28
C THR A 189 -32.03 16.69 -52.51
N ASN A 190 -31.96 16.56 -51.17
CA ASN A 190 -31.33 17.55 -50.29
C ASN A 190 -30.49 16.86 -49.22
N GLY A 191 -29.17 16.82 -49.45
CA GLY A 191 -28.19 16.36 -48.48
C GLY A 191 -27.88 17.38 -47.38
N LEU A 192 -27.02 17.01 -46.43
CA LEU A 192 -26.44 17.97 -45.49
C LEU A 192 -25.48 18.91 -46.22
N PRO A 193 -25.59 20.23 -46.05
CA PRO A 193 -24.66 21.18 -46.63
C PRO A 193 -23.23 20.99 -46.12
N LEU A 194 -22.24 21.52 -46.85
CA LEU A 194 -20.86 21.53 -46.38
C LEU A 194 -20.72 22.35 -45.07
N GLY A 195 -20.20 21.69 -44.02
CA GLY A 195 -20.31 21.97 -42.59
C GLY A 195 -19.31 22.96 -41.97
N GLY A 196 -18.20 23.24 -42.65
CA GLY A 196 -16.98 23.82 -42.03
C GLY A 196 -17.09 25.23 -41.44
N ASN A 197 -18.21 25.91 -41.67
CA ASN A 197 -18.39 27.32 -41.38
C ASN A 197 -19.30 27.58 -40.16
N LEU A 198 -19.94 26.56 -39.59
CA LEU A 198 -20.76 26.69 -38.38
C LEU A 198 -19.88 26.56 -37.12
N LEU A 199 -19.08 27.60 -36.87
CA LEU A 199 -18.12 27.66 -35.77
C LEU A 199 -18.78 27.59 -34.39
N GLY A 200 -20.05 27.97 -34.24
CA GLY A 200 -20.78 27.89 -32.97
C GLY A 200 -21.40 26.52 -32.66
N LEU A 201 -21.50 25.63 -33.65
CA LEU A 201 -22.38 24.47 -33.57
C LEU A 201 -21.90 23.42 -32.55
N GLN A 202 -22.77 23.11 -31.59
CA GLN A 202 -22.53 22.12 -30.53
C GLN A 202 -23.45 20.89 -30.65
N LEU A 203 -24.67 21.08 -31.16
CA LEU A 203 -25.65 20.01 -31.39
C LEU A 203 -26.12 20.01 -32.84
N LEU A 204 -26.00 18.85 -33.48
CA LEU A 204 -26.55 18.61 -34.82
C LEU A 204 -27.51 17.43 -34.75
N LYS A 205 -28.73 17.64 -35.23
CA LYS A 205 -29.73 16.58 -35.42
C LYS A 205 -30.11 16.51 -36.89
N ILE A 206 -30.02 15.31 -37.43
CA ILE A 206 -30.38 15.01 -38.80
C ILE A 206 -31.55 14.06 -38.78
N ILE A 207 -32.59 14.41 -39.53
CA ILE A 207 -33.78 13.58 -39.72
C ILE A 207 -33.77 13.09 -41.15
N VAL A 208 -33.44 11.82 -41.34
CA VAL A 208 -33.40 11.20 -42.66
C VAL A 208 -34.82 10.82 -43.06
N GLN A 209 -35.31 11.41 -44.15
CA GLN A 209 -36.64 11.19 -44.72
C GLN A 209 -36.48 10.68 -46.14
N GLY A 210 -36.81 9.42 -46.39
CA GLY A 210 -36.68 8.81 -47.71
C GLY A 210 -37.99 8.17 -48.15
N ASP A 211 -38.46 8.52 -49.35
CA ASP A 211 -39.51 7.77 -50.01
C ASP A 211 -38.98 6.40 -50.45
N PRO A 212 -39.76 5.31 -50.31
CA PRO A 212 -39.37 3.97 -50.78
C PRO A 212 -38.85 4.01 -52.23
N GLY A 213 -37.65 3.47 -52.48
CA GLY A 213 -37.05 3.37 -53.82
C GLY A 213 -36.13 4.52 -54.24
N THR A 214 -35.88 5.52 -53.39
CA THR A 214 -34.93 6.61 -53.69
C THR A 214 -33.50 6.29 -53.24
N ASN A 215 -32.45 6.70 -53.97
CA ASN A 215 -31.06 6.51 -53.52
C ASN A 215 -30.65 7.66 -52.60
N LEU A 216 -30.75 7.47 -51.28
CA LEU A 216 -30.26 8.44 -50.29
C LEU A 216 -28.99 7.90 -49.61
N ALA A 217 -27.95 8.73 -49.54
CA ALA A 217 -26.72 8.42 -48.79
C ALA A 217 -26.59 9.38 -47.60
N LEU A 218 -26.06 8.87 -46.47
CA LEU A 218 -25.75 9.74 -45.33
C LEU A 218 -24.56 10.66 -45.67
N PRO A 219 -24.55 11.91 -45.19
CA PRO A 219 -23.40 12.81 -45.33
C PRO A 219 -22.15 12.21 -44.69
N ASN A 220 -20.98 12.40 -45.30
CA ASN A 220 -19.69 11.91 -44.76
C ASN A 220 -18.69 13.04 -44.48
N ASN A 221 -19.20 14.23 -44.14
CA ASN A 221 -18.42 15.44 -43.87
C ASN A 221 -18.64 16.01 -42.45
N PHE A 222 -19.02 15.15 -41.49
CA PHE A 222 -19.28 15.57 -40.10
C PHE A 222 -18.04 16.10 -39.38
N ASN A 223 -16.85 15.72 -39.83
CA ASN A 223 -15.56 16.18 -39.30
C ASN A 223 -15.32 17.68 -39.48
N GLN A 224 -16.14 18.36 -40.29
CA GLN A 224 -16.07 19.80 -40.52
C GLN A 224 -16.63 20.61 -39.34
N PHE A 225 -17.45 20.01 -38.46
CA PHE A 225 -18.02 20.71 -37.30
C PHE A 225 -17.08 20.63 -36.09
N LEU A 226 -16.13 21.58 -36.01
CA LEU A 226 -15.04 21.59 -35.03
C LEU A 226 -15.49 21.60 -33.56
N ASN A 227 -16.68 22.15 -33.29
CA ASN A 227 -17.22 22.32 -31.94
C ASN A 227 -18.36 21.34 -31.60
N LEU A 228 -18.66 20.38 -32.47
CA LEU A 228 -19.79 19.49 -32.29
C LEU A 228 -19.57 18.54 -31.10
N GLU A 229 -20.48 18.61 -30.12
CA GLU A 229 -20.47 17.77 -28.92
C GLU A 229 -21.51 16.65 -28.98
N SER A 230 -22.65 16.89 -29.65
CA SER A 230 -23.74 15.92 -29.77
C SER A 230 -24.23 15.78 -31.21
N LEU A 231 -24.34 14.54 -31.68
CA LEU A 231 -24.87 14.21 -33.00
C LEU A 231 -26.07 13.28 -32.85
N TYR A 232 -27.19 13.64 -33.48
CA TYR A 232 -28.40 12.84 -33.56
C TYR A 232 -28.68 12.47 -35.02
N ILE A 233 -28.92 11.20 -35.30
CA ILE A 233 -29.34 10.69 -36.60
C ILE A 233 -30.63 9.91 -36.39
N SER A 234 -31.74 10.44 -36.89
CA SER A 234 -33.06 9.82 -36.78
C SER A 234 -33.56 9.45 -38.16
N PHE A 235 -34.04 8.23 -38.35
CA PHE A 235 -34.65 7.79 -39.59
C PHE A 235 -36.17 7.79 -39.44
N ILE A 236 -36.87 8.56 -40.27
CA ILE A 236 -38.33 8.62 -40.31
C ILE A 236 -38.75 8.09 -41.68
N SER A 237 -39.19 6.82 -41.71
CA SER A 237 -39.59 6.05 -42.90
C SER A 237 -38.48 5.73 -43.91
N GLY A 238 -38.42 4.47 -44.32
CA GLY A 238 -37.52 3.98 -45.36
C GLY A 238 -37.55 2.46 -45.48
N ASN A 239 -37.11 1.92 -46.61
CA ASN A 239 -36.64 0.53 -46.75
C ASN A 239 -35.14 0.53 -47.07
N HIS A 240 -34.47 1.65 -46.81
CA HIS A 240 -33.09 1.89 -47.18
C HIS A 240 -32.16 1.42 -46.10
N VAL A 241 -30.94 1.09 -46.48
CA VAL A 241 -29.91 0.78 -45.50
C VAL A 241 -28.70 1.66 -45.77
N PHE A 242 -28.22 2.31 -44.73
CA PHE A 242 -27.22 3.35 -44.73
C PHE A 242 -25.96 2.86 -44.04
N GLN A 243 -24.78 3.20 -44.57
CA GLN A 243 -23.55 2.97 -43.81
C GLN A 243 -23.31 4.13 -42.85
N LEU A 244 -22.88 3.82 -41.62
CA LEU A 244 -22.50 4.84 -40.66
C LEU A 244 -21.30 5.63 -41.20
N PRO A 245 -21.39 6.97 -41.33
CA PRO A 245 -20.34 7.76 -41.95
C PRO A 245 -19.03 7.74 -41.17
N SER A 246 -17.93 7.42 -41.86
CA SER A 246 -16.58 7.37 -41.30
C SER A 246 -16.13 8.70 -40.65
N SER A 247 -16.62 9.83 -41.14
CA SER A 247 -16.28 11.16 -40.63
C SER A 247 -16.75 11.40 -39.19
N ILE A 248 -17.74 10.65 -38.68
CA ILE A 248 -18.20 10.77 -37.29
C ILE A 248 -17.06 10.48 -36.31
N LYS A 249 -16.18 9.55 -36.65
CA LYS A 249 -15.02 9.17 -35.81
C LYS A 249 -13.96 10.25 -35.72
N GLN A 250 -14.01 11.25 -36.60
CA GLN A 250 -13.03 12.34 -36.69
C GLN A 250 -13.50 13.60 -35.95
N ILE A 251 -14.70 13.61 -35.36
CA ILE A 251 -15.22 14.76 -34.62
C ILE A 251 -14.53 14.85 -33.26
N GLN A 252 -13.65 15.84 -33.09
CA GLN A 252 -12.73 15.92 -31.95
C GLN A 252 -13.41 16.14 -30.58
N LYS A 253 -14.58 16.79 -30.56
CA LYS A 253 -15.32 17.15 -29.34
C LYS A 253 -16.58 16.32 -29.10
N LEU A 254 -16.84 15.29 -29.91
CA LEU A 254 -18.04 14.48 -29.79
C LEU A 254 -18.06 13.75 -28.44
N LYS A 255 -19.12 14.00 -27.65
CA LYS A 255 -19.39 13.37 -26.36
C LYS A 255 -20.57 12.41 -26.43
N SER A 256 -21.51 12.66 -27.36
CA SER A 256 -22.75 11.88 -27.46
C SER A 256 -23.13 11.62 -28.93
N LEU A 257 -23.49 10.37 -29.22
CA LEU A 257 -24.03 9.94 -30.50
C LEU A 257 -25.36 9.22 -30.28
N TYR A 258 -26.40 9.75 -30.91
CA TYR A 258 -27.76 9.23 -30.85
C TYR A 258 -28.17 8.74 -32.24
N ILE A 259 -28.64 7.51 -32.31
CA ILE A 259 -29.11 6.88 -33.54
C ILE A 259 -30.49 6.29 -33.27
N SER A 260 -31.47 6.60 -34.12
CA SER A 260 -32.83 6.11 -33.99
C SER A 260 -33.37 5.59 -35.32
N GLY A 261 -33.81 4.32 -35.38
CA GLY A 261 -34.45 3.69 -36.55
C GLY A 261 -33.57 2.67 -37.31
N ASP A 262 -34.21 1.69 -37.95
CA ASP A 262 -33.67 0.37 -38.33
C ASP A 262 -32.77 0.28 -39.57
N TYR A 263 -32.12 1.37 -39.94
CA TYR A 263 -31.61 1.52 -41.31
C TYR A 263 -30.10 1.66 -41.39
N ILE A 264 -29.33 1.43 -40.34
CA ILE A 264 -27.86 1.46 -40.46
C ILE A 264 -27.31 0.05 -40.67
N LEU A 265 -26.58 -0.12 -41.77
CA LEU A 265 -25.81 -1.32 -42.06
C LEU A 265 -24.66 -1.42 -41.04
N PRO A 266 -24.46 -2.61 -40.46
CA PRO A 266 -23.24 -2.89 -39.74
C PRO A 266 -22.01 -2.82 -40.68
N PRO A 267 -20.81 -2.58 -40.14
CA PRO A 267 -19.59 -2.47 -40.92
C PRO A 267 -19.22 -3.84 -41.47
N SER A 268 -18.58 -3.85 -42.64
CA SER A 268 -18.16 -5.09 -43.31
C SER A 268 -17.20 -5.95 -42.49
N ASN A 269 -16.46 -5.35 -41.54
CA ASN A 269 -15.56 -6.05 -40.63
C ASN A 269 -16.23 -6.56 -39.35
N GLY A 270 -17.54 -6.35 -39.17
CA GLY A 270 -18.31 -6.79 -38.02
C GLY A 270 -18.06 -6.04 -36.70
N VAL A 271 -17.27 -4.96 -36.69
CA VAL A 271 -16.96 -4.19 -35.47
C VAL A 271 -17.11 -2.68 -35.68
N HIS A 272 -17.99 -2.07 -34.89
CA HIS A 272 -18.14 -0.62 -34.79
C HIS A 272 -17.14 -0.04 -33.78
N ASP A 273 -16.08 0.60 -34.28
CA ASP A 273 -15.10 1.27 -33.43
C ASP A 273 -15.45 2.75 -33.19
N PHE A 274 -15.80 3.08 -31.94
CA PHE A 274 -16.03 4.43 -31.40
C PHE A 274 -15.00 4.80 -30.31
N ASN A 275 -13.79 4.23 -30.36
CA ASN A 275 -12.68 4.68 -29.51
C ASN A 275 -12.15 6.04 -30.01
N LEU A 276 -12.85 7.12 -29.65
CA LEU A 276 -12.57 8.50 -30.08
C LEU A 276 -11.33 9.07 -29.37
N ASN A 277 -10.14 8.58 -29.73
CA ASN A 277 -8.85 8.95 -29.11
C ASN A 277 -8.85 8.73 -27.59
N GLY A 278 -9.46 7.64 -27.10
CA GLY A 278 -9.53 7.31 -25.68
C GLY A 278 -10.55 8.13 -24.87
N LYS A 279 -11.35 9.00 -25.50
CA LYS A 279 -12.39 9.77 -24.81
C LYS A 279 -13.66 8.92 -24.60
N PRO A 280 -14.35 9.07 -23.45
CA PRO A 280 -15.63 8.40 -23.22
C PRO A 280 -16.71 8.99 -24.13
N ILE A 281 -17.64 8.14 -24.57
CA ILE A 281 -18.77 8.54 -25.40
C ILE A 281 -20.08 7.97 -24.83
N PHE A 282 -21.17 8.74 -24.95
CA PHE A 282 -22.51 8.21 -24.77
C PHE A 282 -23.10 7.77 -26.11
N LEU A 283 -23.32 6.48 -26.27
CA LEU A 283 -24.02 5.90 -27.41
C LEU A 283 -25.47 5.62 -27.03
N SER A 284 -26.42 6.17 -27.78
CA SER A 284 -27.84 5.93 -27.53
C SER A 284 -28.53 5.48 -28.80
N PHE A 285 -29.23 4.36 -28.69
CA PHE A 285 -29.82 3.62 -29.79
C PHE A 285 -31.30 3.38 -29.49
N TYR A 286 -32.18 3.88 -30.36
CA TYR A 286 -33.63 3.79 -30.22
C TYR A 286 -34.23 3.05 -31.41
N TYR A 287 -35.13 2.10 -31.16
CA TYR A 287 -35.84 1.36 -32.22
C TYR A 287 -34.86 0.78 -33.26
N LEU A 288 -33.85 0.02 -32.77
CA LEU A 288 -32.84 -0.65 -33.60
C LEU A 288 -32.97 -2.17 -33.54
N THR A 289 -33.19 -2.79 -34.69
CA THR A 289 -33.36 -4.23 -34.87
C THR A 289 -32.23 -4.82 -35.71
N ASN A 290 -31.80 -4.13 -36.77
CA ASN A 290 -30.82 -4.65 -37.73
C ASN A 290 -29.38 -4.14 -37.57
N PHE A 291 -29.14 -3.14 -36.71
CA PHE A 291 -27.83 -2.47 -36.56
C PHE A 291 -26.69 -3.45 -36.25
N PHE A 292 -26.99 -4.55 -35.55
CA PHE A 292 -26.00 -5.53 -35.10
C PHE A 292 -26.08 -6.87 -35.86
N SER A 293 -26.84 -6.91 -36.96
CA SER A 293 -27.16 -8.16 -37.66
C SER A 293 -25.94 -8.89 -38.25
N THR A 294 -24.84 -8.20 -38.55
CA THR A 294 -23.58 -8.82 -39.03
C THR A 294 -22.48 -8.87 -37.97
N CYS A 295 -22.79 -8.52 -36.71
CA CYS A 295 -21.86 -8.69 -35.61
C CYS A 295 -21.65 -10.20 -35.37
N THR A 296 -20.48 -10.71 -35.72
CA THR A 296 -20.13 -12.13 -35.51
C THR A 296 -19.11 -12.31 -34.37
N GLN A 297 -18.58 -11.21 -33.83
CA GLN A 297 -17.52 -11.22 -32.82
C GLN A 297 -17.84 -10.25 -31.68
N ARG A 298 -17.35 -10.58 -30.48
CA ARG A 298 -17.40 -9.74 -29.27
C ARG A 298 -16.02 -9.11 -29.04
N PRO A 299 -15.91 -7.78 -28.81
CA PRO A 299 -16.99 -6.79 -28.81
C PRO A 299 -17.40 -6.36 -30.23
N CYS A 300 -18.71 -6.26 -30.49
CA CYS A 300 -19.19 -5.62 -31.72
C CYS A 300 -19.06 -4.09 -31.65
N ILE A 301 -19.12 -3.49 -30.46
CA ILE A 301 -18.84 -2.06 -30.28
C ILE A 301 -17.58 -1.90 -29.44
N LYS A 302 -16.57 -1.25 -30.00
CA LYS A 302 -15.39 -0.81 -29.25
C LYS A 302 -15.60 0.63 -28.81
N VAL A 303 -15.43 0.87 -27.51
CA VAL A 303 -15.49 2.20 -26.89
C VAL A 303 -14.35 2.37 -25.91
N SER A 304 -14.02 3.62 -25.58
CA SER A 304 -13.13 3.95 -24.47
C SER A 304 -13.78 3.64 -23.13
N LYS A 305 -12.97 3.46 -22.08
CA LYS A 305 -13.42 3.35 -20.68
C LYS A 305 -14.29 4.56 -20.29
N ASP A 306 -15.18 4.39 -19.31
CA ASP A 306 -16.16 5.38 -18.84
C ASP A 306 -17.23 5.79 -19.85
N SER A 307 -17.34 5.08 -20.97
CA SER A 307 -18.43 5.27 -21.92
C SER A 307 -19.79 4.86 -21.35
N ARG A 308 -20.85 5.26 -22.03
CA ARG A 308 -22.24 4.93 -21.71
C ARG A 308 -22.94 4.32 -22.91
N ILE A 309 -23.84 3.38 -22.68
CA ILE A 309 -24.69 2.81 -23.73
C ILE A 309 -26.15 2.81 -23.32
N SER A 310 -27.01 3.25 -24.21
CA SER A 310 -28.45 3.18 -24.08
C SER A 310 -29.05 2.42 -25.27
N LEU A 311 -29.72 1.31 -24.98
CA LEU A 311 -30.53 0.52 -25.90
C LEU A 311 -31.99 0.62 -25.45
N TYR A 312 -32.82 1.39 -26.18
CA TYR A 312 -34.24 1.55 -25.89
C TYR A 312 -35.10 0.95 -27.01
N LYS A 313 -35.98 0.01 -26.67
CA LYS A 313 -36.86 -0.67 -27.66
C LYS A 313 -36.10 -1.23 -28.86
N THR A 314 -34.92 -1.80 -28.61
CA THR A 314 -34.09 -2.46 -29.63
C THR A 314 -34.25 -3.98 -29.55
N SER A 315 -33.86 -4.75 -30.57
CA SER A 315 -33.87 -6.23 -30.54
C SER A 315 -32.51 -6.87 -30.78
N VAL A 316 -31.47 -6.09 -30.48
CA VAL A 316 -30.05 -6.43 -30.62
C VAL A 316 -29.65 -7.57 -29.69
N SER A 317 -28.94 -8.59 -30.18
CA SER A 317 -28.35 -9.59 -29.29
C SER A 317 -27.33 -8.95 -28.35
N LEU A 318 -27.49 -9.13 -27.04
CA LEU A 318 -26.54 -8.65 -26.05
C LEU A 318 -25.26 -9.51 -25.99
N ASP A 319 -25.26 -10.70 -26.59
CA ASP A 319 -24.09 -11.62 -26.58
C ASP A 319 -22.89 -11.09 -27.37
N VAL A 320 -23.16 -10.21 -28.34
CA VAL A 320 -22.11 -9.58 -29.15
C VAL A 320 -21.56 -8.31 -28.51
N LEU A 321 -22.13 -7.86 -27.39
CA LEU A 321 -21.69 -6.68 -26.67
C LEU A 321 -20.72 -7.06 -25.55
N ASP A 322 -19.73 -6.19 -25.31
CA ASP A 322 -18.88 -6.27 -24.13
C ASP A 322 -19.08 -5.01 -23.30
N PHE A 323 -19.68 -5.14 -22.12
CA PHE A 323 -20.01 -4.00 -21.28
C PHE A 323 -18.82 -3.49 -20.42
N SER A 324 -17.63 -4.08 -20.58
CA SER A 324 -16.48 -3.88 -19.70
C SER A 324 -15.99 -2.43 -19.65
N ASN A 325 -16.09 -1.72 -20.78
CA ASN A 325 -15.73 -0.31 -20.91
C ASN A 325 -16.89 0.68 -20.68
N TYR A 326 -18.12 0.20 -20.47
CA TYR A 326 -19.29 1.05 -20.24
C TYR A 326 -19.48 1.40 -18.75
N THR A 327 -18.37 1.71 -18.08
CA THR A 327 -18.33 1.99 -16.64
C THR A 327 -19.07 3.28 -16.27
N GLY A 328 -19.33 4.15 -17.24
CA GLY A 328 -20.13 5.36 -17.06
C GLY A 328 -21.62 5.10 -16.89
N GLY A 329 -22.14 3.97 -17.35
CA GLY A 329 -23.55 3.58 -17.25
C GLY A 329 -24.06 2.72 -18.40
N ILE A 330 -24.93 1.76 -18.09
CA ILE A 330 -25.55 0.83 -19.04
C ILE A 330 -27.07 0.94 -18.92
N TYR A 331 -27.78 1.22 -20.02
CA TYR A 331 -29.22 1.45 -20.04
C TYR A 331 -29.89 0.58 -21.11
N ILE A 332 -30.33 -0.62 -20.78
CA ILE A 332 -31.04 -1.55 -21.66
C ILE A 332 -32.49 -1.60 -21.20
N THR A 333 -33.38 -0.89 -21.90
CA THR A 333 -34.74 -0.65 -21.43
C THR A 333 -35.77 -0.96 -22.51
N ASN A 334 -36.86 -1.62 -22.13
CA ASN A 334 -37.87 -2.12 -23.09
C ASN A 334 -37.23 -2.93 -24.23
N HIS A 335 -36.14 -3.64 -23.95
CA HIS A 335 -35.38 -4.33 -24.98
C HIS A 335 -36.12 -5.61 -25.39
N ILE A 336 -36.32 -5.76 -26.69
CA ILE A 336 -37.15 -6.80 -27.31
C ILE A 336 -36.26 -8.00 -27.60
N GLN A 337 -36.20 -8.94 -26.66
CA GLN A 337 -35.41 -10.17 -26.81
C GLN A 337 -36.16 -11.39 -26.31
N SER A 338 -35.70 -12.57 -26.71
CA SER A 338 -36.12 -13.83 -26.09
C SER A 338 -35.68 -13.88 -24.62
N PRO A 339 -36.41 -14.62 -23.76
CA PRO A 339 -36.05 -14.78 -22.35
C PRO A 339 -34.59 -15.22 -22.18
N ARG A 340 -33.81 -14.48 -21.37
CA ARG A 340 -32.39 -14.80 -21.12
C ARG A 340 -31.90 -14.35 -19.74
N ASN A 341 -30.77 -14.90 -19.31
CA ASN A 341 -30.09 -14.47 -18.09
C ASN A 341 -29.32 -13.15 -18.30
N LEU A 342 -28.98 -12.51 -17.18
CA LEU A 342 -28.19 -11.28 -17.13
C LEU A 342 -26.72 -11.50 -17.60
N PRO A 343 -26.12 -10.56 -18.35
CA PRO A 343 -24.81 -10.72 -18.98
C PRO A 343 -23.63 -10.40 -18.03
N ILE A 344 -23.47 -11.17 -16.96
CA ILE A 344 -22.51 -10.89 -15.88
C ILE A 344 -21.04 -10.87 -16.30
N ASP A 345 -20.66 -11.71 -17.26
CA ASP A 345 -19.28 -11.90 -17.75
C ASP A 345 -18.80 -10.76 -18.64
N THR A 346 -19.69 -9.81 -18.94
CA THR A 346 -19.41 -8.66 -19.80
C THR A 346 -19.31 -7.36 -19.02
N ILE A 347 -19.69 -7.33 -17.73
CA ILE A 347 -19.82 -6.09 -16.97
C ILE A 347 -18.66 -5.99 -15.96
N ASN A 348 -17.98 -4.84 -15.95
CA ASN A 348 -17.03 -4.53 -14.90
C ASN A 348 -17.75 -3.94 -13.66
N PHE A 349 -18.26 -4.82 -12.80
CA PHE A 349 -19.02 -4.42 -11.59
C PHE A 349 -18.24 -3.62 -10.55
N ASN A 350 -16.90 -3.58 -10.63
CA ASN A 350 -16.11 -2.79 -9.69
C ASN A 350 -16.07 -1.30 -10.07
N GLU A 351 -16.40 -0.97 -11.32
CA GLU A 351 -16.26 0.39 -11.86
C GLU A 351 -17.55 0.94 -12.44
N VAL A 352 -18.50 0.08 -12.83
CA VAL A 352 -19.78 0.53 -13.42
C VAL A 352 -20.60 1.32 -12.41
N LYS A 353 -21.00 2.52 -12.83
CA LYS A 353 -21.68 3.49 -11.96
C LYS A 353 -23.19 3.31 -11.94
N TYR A 354 -23.78 2.81 -13.01
CA TYR A 354 -25.23 2.72 -13.20
C TYR A 354 -25.60 1.58 -14.13
N ILE A 355 -26.64 0.82 -13.78
CA ILE A 355 -27.22 -0.22 -14.62
C ILE A 355 -28.73 -0.11 -14.58
N ASP A 356 -29.35 0.03 -15.75
CA ASP A 356 -30.79 -0.13 -15.93
C ASP A 356 -31.02 -1.21 -16.99
N PHE A 357 -31.61 -2.33 -16.58
CA PHE A 357 -32.01 -3.45 -17.43
C PHE A 357 -33.53 -3.66 -17.39
N SER A 358 -34.29 -2.59 -17.14
CA SER A 358 -35.73 -2.70 -16.90
C SER A 358 -36.53 -3.10 -18.14
N SER A 359 -37.63 -3.82 -17.93
CA SER A 359 -38.60 -4.19 -18.96
C SER A 359 -37.99 -4.90 -20.18
N SER A 360 -36.98 -5.75 -19.97
CA SER A 360 -36.14 -6.29 -21.04
C SER A 360 -36.15 -7.82 -21.12
N ASN A 361 -37.19 -8.46 -20.58
CA ASN A 361 -37.42 -9.91 -20.64
C ASN A 361 -36.25 -10.76 -20.07
N PHE A 362 -35.53 -10.25 -19.08
CA PHE A 362 -34.53 -11.05 -18.37
C PHE A 362 -35.21 -12.03 -17.41
N VAL A 363 -34.65 -13.24 -17.28
CA VAL A 363 -35.17 -14.34 -16.45
C VAL A 363 -34.10 -14.91 -15.53
N GLY A 364 -34.52 -15.83 -14.66
CA GLY A 364 -33.63 -16.53 -13.73
C GLY A 364 -33.37 -15.75 -12.43
N PRO A 365 -32.41 -16.17 -11.60
CA PRO A 365 -32.02 -15.43 -10.40
C PRO A 365 -31.25 -14.16 -10.76
N ILE A 366 -31.37 -13.10 -9.95
CA ILE A 366 -30.46 -11.96 -10.01
C ILE A 366 -29.09 -12.39 -9.44
N PRO A 367 -27.98 -12.29 -10.20
CA PRO A 367 -26.64 -12.68 -9.73
C PRO A 367 -26.10 -11.79 -8.60
N GLU A 368 -25.21 -12.34 -7.74
CA GLU A 368 -24.61 -11.62 -6.60
C GLU A 368 -23.74 -10.43 -7.04
N GLU A 369 -23.24 -10.42 -8.28
CA GLU A 369 -22.41 -9.32 -8.79
C GLU A 369 -23.16 -7.98 -8.81
N PHE A 370 -24.48 -8.00 -9.00
CA PHE A 370 -25.33 -6.80 -8.96
C PHE A 370 -25.41 -6.18 -7.56
N CYS A 371 -25.05 -6.90 -6.50
CA CYS A 371 -24.88 -6.37 -5.15
C CYS A 371 -23.77 -5.32 -5.05
N LYS A 372 -22.89 -5.21 -6.06
CA LYS A 372 -21.85 -4.17 -6.06
C LYS A 372 -22.41 -2.80 -6.44
N ILE A 373 -23.61 -2.74 -7.01
CA ILE A 373 -24.22 -1.51 -7.50
C ILE A 373 -25.17 -0.94 -6.45
N LYS A 374 -25.01 0.35 -6.14
CA LYS A 374 -25.89 1.04 -5.18
C LYS A 374 -27.36 0.97 -5.64
N PRO A 375 -28.33 0.83 -4.73
CA PRO A 375 -29.74 0.68 -5.09
C PRO A 375 -30.29 1.82 -5.97
N SER A 376 -29.88 3.07 -5.71
CA SER A 376 -30.27 4.24 -6.53
C SER A 376 -29.77 4.19 -7.97
N ASN A 377 -28.78 3.34 -8.23
CA ASN A 377 -28.08 3.23 -9.50
C ASN A 377 -28.37 1.89 -10.20
N LEU A 378 -29.31 1.09 -9.67
CA LEU A 378 -29.67 -0.20 -10.21
C LEU A 378 -31.19 -0.26 -10.46
N ASN A 379 -31.57 -0.48 -11.71
CA ASN A 379 -32.96 -0.72 -12.10
C ASN A 379 -33.07 -2.04 -12.86
N LEU A 380 -33.78 -3.01 -12.29
CA LEU A 380 -34.05 -4.32 -12.86
C LEU A 380 -35.56 -4.62 -12.94
N GLY A 381 -36.42 -3.62 -12.72
CA GLY A 381 -37.87 -3.77 -12.69
C GLY A 381 -38.48 -4.14 -14.05
N GLY A 382 -39.66 -4.75 -14.05
CA GLY A 382 -40.39 -5.13 -15.26
C GLY A 382 -39.84 -6.36 -16.00
N ASN A 383 -39.07 -7.22 -15.33
CA ASN A 383 -38.52 -8.45 -15.92
C ASN A 383 -39.28 -9.69 -15.38
N ALA A 384 -38.70 -10.88 -15.55
CA ALA A 384 -39.23 -12.15 -15.01
C ALA A 384 -38.17 -12.89 -14.17
N PHE A 385 -37.46 -12.15 -13.31
CA PHE A 385 -36.54 -12.73 -12.34
C PHE A 385 -37.28 -13.55 -11.28
N THR A 386 -36.66 -14.65 -10.84
CA THR A 386 -37.27 -15.61 -9.91
C THR A 386 -36.77 -15.48 -8.49
N ASN A 387 -35.49 -15.08 -8.28
CA ASN A 387 -34.87 -14.96 -6.96
C ASN A 387 -34.03 -13.67 -6.85
N VAL A 388 -33.96 -13.13 -5.63
CA VAL A 388 -33.04 -12.04 -5.27
C VAL A 388 -31.85 -12.57 -4.46
N PRO A 389 -30.63 -11.99 -4.63
CA PRO A 389 -29.46 -12.34 -3.82
C PRO A 389 -29.60 -11.84 -2.38
N SER A 390 -28.79 -12.40 -1.47
CA SER A 390 -28.81 -12.09 -0.03
C SER A 390 -28.66 -10.59 0.27
N CYS A 391 -27.80 -9.89 -0.46
CA CYS A 391 -27.57 -8.46 -0.29
C CYS A 391 -28.83 -7.62 -0.54
N MET A 392 -29.74 -8.09 -1.41
CA MET A 392 -30.99 -7.39 -1.71
C MET A 392 -32.03 -7.68 -0.64
N ARG A 393 -32.06 -8.93 -0.16
CA ARG A 393 -32.84 -9.31 1.03
C ARG A 393 -32.43 -8.47 2.24
N CYS A 394 -31.13 -8.21 2.39
CA CYS A 394 -30.57 -7.39 3.45
C CYS A 394 -31.09 -5.95 3.48
N ALA A 395 -31.40 -5.36 2.32
CA ALA A 395 -31.93 -4.00 2.26
C ALA A 395 -33.47 -3.96 2.41
N GLY A 396 -34.15 -5.04 2.00
CA GLY A 396 -35.62 -5.09 1.91
C GLY A 396 -36.16 -4.68 0.54
N GLY A 397 -37.45 -4.95 0.31
CA GLY A 397 -38.09 -4.83 -1.00
C GLY A 397 -38.27 -3.40 -1.52
N SER A 398 -38.38 -2.41 -0.63
CA SER A 398 -38.66 -1.02 -1.02
C SER A 398 -37.44 -0.24 -1.51
N ILE A 399 -36.24 -0.77 -1.31
CA ILE A 399 -34.98 -0.04 -1.54
C ILE A 399 -34.50 -0.15 -3.00
N TYR A 400 -34.74 -1.28 -3.66
CA TYR A 400 -34.29 -1.51 -5.03
C TYR A 400 -35.42 -1.32 -6.03
N ASN A 401 -35.10 -0.77 -7.20
CA ASN A 401 -36.03 -0.73 -8.32
C ASN A 401 -36.00 -2.06 -9.10
N ILE A 402 -36.49 -3.13 -8.46
CA ILE A 402 -36.51 -4.49 -9.02
C ILE A 402 -37.94 -5.00 -9.23
N PHE A 403 -38.97 -4.15 -9.14
CA PHE A 403 -40.37 -4.55 -9.28
C PHE A 403 -41.02 -3.85 -10.49
N PRO A 404 -42.03 -4.47 -11.14
CA PRO A 404 -42.51 -5.84 -10.90
C PRO A 404 -41.54 -6.91 -11.45
N ASN A 405 -41.52 -8.09 -10.84
CA ASN A 405 -40.79 -9.29 -11.26
C ASN A 405 -41.50 -10.54 -10.69
N SER A 406 -41.04 -11.75 -11.01
CA SER A 406 -41.69 -13.03 -10.66
C SER A 406 -41.14 -13.69 -9.38
N PHE A 407 -40.74 -12.89 -8.39
CA PHE A 407 -40.24 -13.40 -7.12
C PHE A 407 -41.34 -14.06 -6.30
N VAL A 408 -41.08 -15.26 -5.77
CA VAL A 408 -42.07 -16.04 -4.98
C VAL A 408 -42.18 -15.53 -3.54
N ASP A 409 -41.05 -15.21 -2.91
CA ASP A 409 -40.94 -14.91 -1.47
C ASP A 409 -40.40 -13.51 -1.17
N PHE A 410 -40.33 -12.64 -2.18
CA PHE A 410 -39.80 -11.28 -2.06
C PHE A 410 -40.65 -10.27 -2.83
N ASN A 411 -41.21 -9.27 -2.15
CA ASN A 411 -42.07 -8.23 -2.74
C ASN A 411 -41.68 -6.84 -2.24
N THR A 412 -42.33 -5.79 -2.73
CA THR A 412 -42.05 -4.38 -2.35
C THR A 412 -42.15 -4.11 -0.85
N ASN A 413 -42.91 -4.95 -0.12
CA ASN A 413 -43.13 -4.84 1.32
C ASN A 413 -42.30 -5.84 2.14
N SER A 414 -41.44 -6.66 1.49
CA SER A 414 -40.58 -7.60 2.19
C SER A 414 -39.64 -6.86 3.14
N MET A 415 -39.75 -7.20 4.41
CA MET A 415 -38.87 -6.66 5.45
C MET A 415 -37.43 -7.10 5.21
N PRO A 416 -36.45 -6.26 5.57
CA PRO A 416 -35.04 -6.60 5.46
C PRO A 416 -34.69 -7.88 6.23
N THR A 417 -33.95 -8.80 5.61
CA THR A 417 -33.38 -10.00 6.24
C THR A 417 -31.97 -10.25 5.74
N CYS A 418 -31.01 -10.49 6.64
CA CYS A 418 -29.60 -10.67 6.30
C CYS A 418 -29.08 -12.07 6.71
N PRO A 419 -29.52 -13.14 6.03
CA PRO A 419 -29.20 -14.50 6.45
C PRO A 419 -27.71 -14.86 6.32
N THR A 420 -26.98 -14.20 5.41
CA THR A 420 -25.57 -14.52 5.10
C THR A 420 -24.60 -13.40 5.48
N PHE A 421 -25.06 -12.42 6.27
CA PHE A 421 -24.18 -11.39 6.82
C PHE A 421 -23.04 -12.02 7.61
N SER A 422 -21.81 -11.67 7.24
CA SER A 422 -20.63 -12.15 7.95
C SER A 422 -19.48 -11.17 7.79
N ILE A 423 -18.64 -11.10 8.82
CA ILE A 423 -17.38 -10.36 8.80
C ILE A 423 -16.28 -11.38 9.04
N ASN A 424 -15.24 -11.36 8.20
CA ASN A 424 -14.07 -12.21 8.40
C ASN A 424 -13.31 -11.72 9.63
N PRO A 425 -13.13 -12.53 10.69
CA PRO A 425 -12.45 -12.10 11.90
C PRO A 425 -10.93 -11.99 11.75
N ASN A 426 -10.37 -12.47 10.63
CA ASN A 426 -8.94 -12.51 10.36
C ASN A 426 -8.45 -11.17 9.75
N TYR A 427 -8.40 -10.14 10.58
CA TYR A 427 -7.81 -8.84 10.26
C TYR A 427 -6.78 -8.44 11.32
N ASN A 428 -5.86 -7.55 10.95
CA ASN A 428 -4.89 -7.00 11.91
C ASN A 428 -5.62 -6.19 12.99
N LYS A 429 -5.33 -6.47 14.27
CA LYS A 429 -5.93 -5.78 15.43
C LYS A 429 -4.93 -4.84 16.13
N ILE A 430 -3.77 -4.61 15.53
CA ILE A 430 -2.71 -3.74 16.06
C ILE A 430 -2.62 -2.46 15.24
N ALA A 431 -2.72 -1.32 15.90
CA ALA A 431 -2.57 0.02 15.33
C ALA A 431 -1.24 0.66 15.70
N PHE A 432 -0.65 1.41 14.77
CA PHE A 432 0.57 2.18 14.98
C PHE A 432 0.35 3.33 15.96
N THR A 433 1.35 3.56 16.80
CA THR A 433 1.35 4.66 17.79
C THR A 433 1.80 6.00 17.20
N ASP A 434 2.55 5.97 16.09
CA ASP A 434 3.23 7.12 15.48
C ASP A 434 2.55 7.68 14.23
N LYS A 435 1.73 6.86 13.57
CA LYS A 435 1.01 7.20 12.32
C LYS A 435 -0.41 6.61 12.28
N GLU A 436 -1.17 7.02 11.28
CA GLU A 436 -2.48 6.46 10.99
C GLU A 436 -2.37 4.99 10.55
N THR A 437 -3.31 4.16 11.00
CA THR A 437 -3.42 2.75 10.60
C THR A 437 -4.71 2.53 9.82
N ILE A 438 -4.61 1.98 8.62
CA ILE A 438 -5.76 1.57 7.82
C ILE A 438 -5.89 0.05 7.90
N ILE A 439 -6.95 -0.43 8.54
CA ILE A 439 -7.26 -1.86 8.62
C ILE A 439 -8.35 -2.17 7.60
N THR A 440 -8.05 -3.07 6.66
CA THR A 440 -9.02 -3.55 5.67
C THR A 440 -9.66 -4.84 6.17
N ILE A 441 -10.98 -4.87 6.21
CA ILE A 441 -11.78 -6.00 6.71
C ILE A 441 -12.71 -6.47 5.60
N LYS A 442 -12.68 -7.77 5.33
CA LYS A 442 -13.55 -8.43 4.35
C LYS A 442 -14.78 -9.04 5.03
N GLY A 443 -15.86 -9.16 4.29
CA GLY A 443 -17.10 -9.78 4.75
C GLY A 443 -18.05 -10.11 3.61
N LYS A 444 -19.30 -10.43 3.96
CA LYS A 444 -20.40 -10.66 3.02
C LYS A 444 -21.64 -9.90 3.50
N ASP A 445 -22.37 -9.35 2.54
CA ASP A 445 -23.58 -8.54 2.76
C ASP A 445 -23.34 -7.38 3.74
N LEU A 446 -22.24 -6.65 3.59
CA LEU A 446 -21.94 -5.50 4.44
C LEU A 446 -22.82 -4.28 4.14
N GLY A 447 -23.49 -4.25 2.99
CA GLY A 447 -24.28 -3.12 2.52
C GLY A 447 -23.41 -2.08 1.81
N TYR A 448 -23.93 -0.85 1.72
CA TYR A 448 -23.34 0.22 0.92
C TYR A 448 -22.73 1.35 1.75
N ASP A 449 -23.14 1.47 3.00
CA ASP A 449 -22.70 2.50 3.95
C ASP A 449 -22.65 1.91 5.36
N ILE A 450 -21.88 2.56 6.25
CA ILE A 450 -21.77 2.21 7.67
C ILE A 450 -22.32 3.38 8.48
N LYS A 451 -23.30 3.11 9.36
CA LYS A 451 -23.78 4.12 10.31
C LYS A 451 -22.75 4.37 11.41
N ASN A 452 -22.69 5.59 11.91
CA ASN A 452 -21.67 6.10 12.85
C ASN A 452 -20.26 6.22 12.26
N ASN A 453 -20.14 6.38 10.94
CA ASN A 453 -18.86 6.65 10.29
C ASN A 453 -18.20 7.97 10.73
N THR A 454 -18.91 8.89 11.41
CA THR A 454 -18.32 10.15 11.90
C THR A 454 -17.49 10.01 13.18
N ILE A 455 -17.52 8.84 13.82
CA ILE A 455 -16.74 8.56 15.02
C ILE A 455 -15.33 8.13 14.61
N VAL A 456 -14.32 8.58 15.35
CA VAL A 456 -12.93 8.14 15.19
C VAL A 456 -12.70 6.94 16.10
N PRO A 457 -12.26 5.77 15.58
CA PRO A 457 -11.75 5.50 14.24
C PRO A 457 -12.82 5.43 13.15
N PHE A 458 -12.51 5.97 11.98
CA PHE A 458 -13.44 6.18 10.87
C PHE A 458 -13.60 4.91 10.02
N ALA A 459 -14.83 4.42 9.84
CA ALA A 459 -15.12 3.25 9.01
C ALA A 459 -15.83 3.62 7.70
N LYS A 460 -15.42 3.00 6.58
CA LYS A 460 -16.04 3.21 5.26
C LYS A 460 -16.00 1.96 4.40
N ILE A 461 -17.10 1.66 3.72
CA ILE A 461 -17.18 0.63 2.68
C ILE A 461 -16.24 0.98 1.52
N THR A 462 -15.30 0.09 1.19
CA THR A 462 -14.39 0.22 0.04
C THR A 462 -14.91 -0.55 -1.18
N ILE A 463 -15.46 -1.74 -0.94
CA ILE A 463 -16.13 -2.55 -1.96
C ILE A 463 -17.54 -2.86 -1.44
N PRO A 464 -18.60 -2.34 -2.06
CA PRO A 464 -19.97 -2.59 -1.63
C PRO A 464 -20.24 -4.07 -1.36
N ASN A 465 -20.89 -4.33 -0.22
CA ASN A 465 -21.22 -5.64 0.32
C ASN A 465 -20.05 -6.57 0.71
N ASN A 466 -18.80 -6.26 0.38
CA ASN A 466 -17.70 -7.23 0.52
C ASN A 466 -16.51 -6.73 1.36
N GLU A 467 -16.22 -5.43 1.37
CA GLU A 467 -15.02 -4.91 2.02
C GLU A 467 -15.25 -3.51 2.59
N PHE A 468 -14.63 -3.25 3.73
CA PHE A 468 -14.57 -1.93 4.33
C PHE A 468 -13.23 -1.70 5.02
N THR A 469 -12.88 -0.44 5.21
CA THR A 469 -11.68 -0.02 5.92
C THR A 469 -12.03 0.73 7.18
N ILE A 470 -11.27 0.50 8.25
CA ILE A 470 -11.26 1.31 9.47
C ILE A 470 -9.95 2.08 9.53
N THR A 471 -10.05 3.40 9.63
CA THR A 471 -8.94 4.33 9.72
C THR A 471 -8.78 4.75 11.17
N ILE A 472 -7.70 4.27 11.80
CA ILE A 472 -7.37 4.52 13.20
C ILE A 472 -6.30 5.62 13.24
N PRO A 473 -6.56 6.75 13.93
CA PRO A 473 -5.55 7.80 14.08
C PRO A 473 -4.37 7.28 14.91
N ARG A 474 -3.25 8.00 14.89
CA ARG A 474 -2.20 7.77 15.88
C ARG A 474 -2.76 7.93 17.30
N GLY A 475 -2.35 7.07 18.23
CA GLY A 475 -2.88 7.05 19.58
C GLY A 475 -2.17 6.06 20.50
N VAL A 476 -2.77 5.81 21.66
CA VAL A 476 -2.32 4.82 22.65
C VAL A 476 -3.51 4.15 23.31
N GLY A 477 -3.29 2.97 23.90
CA GLY A 477 -4.32 2.20 24.58
C GLY A 477 -4.35 0.74 24.17
N LYS A 478 -5.10 -0.06 24.93
CA LYS A 478 -5.28 -1.50 24.72
C LYS A 478 -6.77 -1.84 24.75
N ASP A 479 -7.17 -2.81 23.95
CA ASP A 479 -8.52 -3.40 23.92
C ASP A 479 -9.63 -2.36 23.71
N ILE A 480 -9.33 -1.33 22.90
CA ILE A 480 -10.26 -0.26 22.59
C ILE A 480 -11.37 -0.80 21.69
N THR A 481 -12.61 -0.59 22.10
CA THR A 481 -13.79 -1.17 21.45
C THR A 481 -14.64 -0.08 20.80
N PHE A 482 -15.04 -0.30 19.56
CA PHE A 482 -16.02 0.51 18.82
C PHE A 482 -17.09 -0.39 18.22
N THR A 483 -18.33 0.10 18.20
CA THR A 483 -19.44 -0.61 17.56
C THR A 483 -19.86 0.14 16.30
N TYR A 484 -19.73 -0.53 15.16
CA TYR A 484 -20.25 -0.06 13.87
C TYR A 484 -21.55 -0.75 13.55
N TYR A 485 -22.42 -0.07 12.80
CA TYR A 485 -23.70 -0.63 12.40
C TYR A 485 -23.77 -0.71 10.88
N PHE A 486 -23.85 -1.95 10.39
CA PHE A 486 -23.98 -2.26 8.96
C PHE A 486 -25.46 -2.36 8.57
N GLN A 487 -25.72 -2.27 7.27
CA GLN A 487 -27.06 -2.37 6.67
C GLN A 487 -28.03 -1.31 7.21
N ASN A 488 -28.18 -0.21 6.47
CA ASN A 488 -28.92 0.98 6.89
C ASN A 488 -30.31 0.71 7.49
N THR A 489 -30.99 -0.35 7.05
CA THR A 489 -32.32 -0.72 7.55
C THR A 489 -32.28 -1.62 8.79
N LEU A 490 -31.37 -2.60 8.87
CA LEU A 490 -31.28 -3.54 10.00
C LEU A 490 -30.38 -3.09 11.15
N SER A 491 -29.40 -2.21 10.89
CA SER A 491 -28.41 -1.73 11.86
C SER A 491 -27.75 -2.90 12.62
N ILE A 492 -27.13 -3.82 11.87
CA ILE A 492 -26.46 -5.00 12.42
C ILE A 492 -25.15 -4.55 13.10
N PRO A 493 -24.96 -4.80 14.42
CA PRO A 493 -23.78 -4.34 15.13
C PRO A 493 -22.54 -5.19 14.82
N PHE A 494 -21.40 -4.53 14.71
CA PHE A 494 -20.07 -5.14 14.65
C PHE A 494 -19.17 -4.49 15.69
N ASN A 495 -18.74 -5.28 16.67
CA ASN A 495 -17.83 -4.84 17.72
C ASN A 495 -16.38 -5.02 17.23
N PHE A 496 -15.77 -3.90 16.86
CA PHE A 496 -14.37 -3.81 16.48
C PHE A 496 -13.52 -3.55 17.72
N ILE A 497 -12.56 -4.44 17.99
CA ILE A 497 -11.62 -4.34 19.11
C ILE A 497 -10.20 -4.29 18.53
N PHE A 498 -9.41 -3.30 18.96
CA PHE A 498 -8.01 -3.16 18.58
C PHE A 498 -7.16 -2.64 19.75
N SER A 499 -5.85 -2.81 19.62
CA SER A 499 -4.84 -2.27 20.55
C SER A 499 -3.80 -1.50 19.76
N TYR A 500 -3.19 -0.49 20.36
CA TYR A 500 -1.99 0.11 19.79
C TYR A 500 -0.77 -0.79 20.05
N GLU A 501 0.29 -0.63 19.25
CA GLU A 501 1.55 -1.34 19.46
C GLU A 501 2.05 -1.21 20.91
N LYS A 502 2.44 -2.34 21.50
CA LYS A 502 3.09 -2.38 22.81
C LYS A 502 4.45 -1.67 22.73
N PRO A 503 4.87 -0.91 23.77
CA PRO A 503 6.19 -0.32 23.79
C PRO A 503 7.29 -1.40 23.80
N VAL A 504 8.23 -1.30 22.88
CA VAL A 504 9.41 -2.20 22.77
C VAL A 504 10.66 -1.35 22.80
N VAL A 505 11.42 -1.45 23.89
CA VAL A 505 12.69 -0.72 24.05
C VAL A 505 13.74 -1.34 23.15
N SER A 506 14.26 -0.53 22.22
CA SER A 506 15.31 -0.94 21.29
C SER A 506 16.70 -0.62 21.82
N SER A 507 16.87 0.45 22.61
CA SER A 507 18.13 0.77 23.30
C SER A 507 17.92 1.84 24.38
N PHE A 508 18.89 2.00 25.27
CA PHE A 508 18.93 3.11 26.23
C PHE A 508 20.36 3.54 26.55
N ARG A 509 20.54 4.77 27.03
CA ARG A 509 21.84 5.31 27.50
C ARG A 509 21.63 6.35 28.60
N ILE A 510 22.60 6.50 29.48
CA ILE A 510 22.63 7.61 30.45
C ILE A 510 23.79 8.53 30.08
N ASP A 511 23.54 9.83 30.00
CA ASP A 511 24.61 10.81 29.77
C ASP A 511 25.34 11.19 31.06
N SER A 512 26.42 11.97 30.94
CA SER A 512 27.22 12.43 32.08
C SER A 512 26.44 13.27 33.10
N PHE A 513 25.25 13.76 32.73
CA PHE A 513 24.39 14.56 33.59
C PHE A 513 23.31 13.72 34.30
N GLY A 514 23.30 12.39 34.11
CA GLY A 514 22.28 11.51 34.69
C GLY A 514 20.98 11.46 33.90
N THR A 515 20.94 11.96 32.67
CA THR A 515 19.76 11.87 31.81
C THR A 515 19.72 10.51 31.13
N LEU A 516 18.71 9.70 31.45
CA LEU A 516 18.42 8.45 30.78
C LEU A 516 17.62 8.73 29.50
N TYR A 517 18.17 8.35 28.34
CA TYR A 517 17.49 8.33 27.05
C TYR A 517 17.10 6.90 26.72
N ILE A 518 15.83 6.66 26.36
CA ILE A 518 15.31 5.35 25.99
C ILE A 518 14.71 5.45 24.60
N PHE A 519 15.27 4.69 23.66
CA PHE A 519 14.79 4.56 22.30
C PHE A 519 13.89 3.33 22.22
N ALA A 520 12.68 3.48 21.68
CA ALA A 520 11.69 2.41 21.65
C ALA A 520 10.67 2.61 20.52
N SER A 521 10.10 1.52 20.03
CA SER A 521 8.86 1.54 19.23
C SER A 521 7.64 1.44 20.15
N GLY A 522 6.43 1.74 19.66
CA GLY A 522 5.21 1.70 20.48
C GLY A 522 5.14 2.80 21.56
N LEU A 523 5.90 3.89 21.41
CA LEU A 523 5.87 5.06 22.29
C LEU A 523 4.67 5.98 21.97
N SER A 524 4.20 6.75 22.95
CA SER A 524 3.13 7.73 22.73
C SER A 524 3.63 8.99 22.03
N TYR A 525 2.95 9.35 20.93
CA TYR A 525 3.11 10.62 20.22
C TYR A 525 1.98 11.62 20.51
N VAL A 526 0.98 11.23 21.30
CA VAL A 526 -0.23 12.03 21.55
C VAL A 526 -0.40 12.42 23.01
N SER A 527 0.10 11.62 23.95
CA SER A 527 -0.07 11.78 25.39
C SER A 527 1.22 11.48 26.14
N ASN A 528 1.30 11.92 27.39
CA ASN A 528 2.41 11.55 28.26
C ASN A 528 2.39 10.04 28.57
N MET A 529 3.56 9.50 28.89
CA MET A 529 3.78 8.11 29.24
C MET A 529 4.27 8.02 30.68
N ASN A 530 4.29 6.82 31.25
CA ASN A 530 4.97 6.59 32.52
C ASN A 530 6.25 5.80 32.29
N LEU A 531 7.31 6.22 32.94
CA LEU A 531 8.54 5.46 33.09
C LEU A 531 8.62 5.01 34.55
N ILE A 532 8.59 3.71 34.78
CA ILE A 532 8.61 3.14 36.13
C ILE A 532 10.05 2.77 36.45
N ILE A 533 10.69 3.48 37.38
CA ILE A 533 12.06 3.24 37.84
C ILE A 533 12.00 2.69 39.26
N ASN A 534 12.54 1.48 39.50
CA ASN A 534 12.48 0.81 40.81
C ASN A 534 11.07 0.83 41.43
N SER A 535 10.05 0.50 40.61
CA SER A 535 8.62 0.53 40.98
C SER A 535 8.03 1.93 41.27
N VAL A 536 8.80 3.01 41.08
CA VAL A 536 8.32 4.39 41.18
C VAL A 536 7.97 4.91 39.80
N SER A 537 6.71 5.24 39.58
CA SER A 537 6.21 5.78 38.30
C SER A 537 6.52 7.27 38.15
N THR A 538 7.18 7.64 37.06
CA THR A 538 7.50 9.02 36.69
C THR A 538 6.86 9.35 35.34
N VAL A 539 6.13 10.46 35.25
CA VAL A 539 5.52 10.90 33.99
C VAL A 539 6.61 11.46 33.06
N VAL A 540 6.72 10.90 31.86
CA VAL A 540 7.59 11.41 30.78
C VAL A 540 6.74 11.98 29.64
N PRO A 541 7.16 13.08 29.01
CA PRO A 541 6.38 13.71 27.95
C PRO A 541 6.27 12.80 26.72
N LYS A 542 5.24 13.04 25.90
CA LYS A 542 5.10 12.41 24.58
C LYS A 542 6.37 12.58 23.74
N THR A 543 6.71 11.57 22.93
CA THR A 543 7.86 11.66 22.03
C THR A 543 7.48 12.29 20.68
N ILE A 544 8.46 12.90 20.03
CA ILE A 544 8.42 13.31 18.62
C ILE A 544 9.60 12.75 17.81
N TYR A 545 10.55 12.09 18.48
CA TYR A 545 11.83 11.65 17.90
C TYR A 545 12.08 10.15 18.08
N GLY A 546 11.08 9.37 18.51
CA GLY A 546 11.23 7.94 18.76
C GLY A 546 12.03 7.59 20.02
N TYR A 547 12.23 8.54 20.92
CA TYR A 547 12.84 8.31 22.24
C TYR A 547 12.16 9.12 23.34
N VAL A 548 12.28 8.65 24.58
CA VAL A 548 11.91 9.39 25.80
C VAL A 548 13.15 9.63 26.63
N SER A 549 13.15 10.70 27.42
CA SER A 549 14.23 10.97 28.36
C SER A 549 13.71 11.41 29.72
N THR A 550 14.38 10.98 30.78
CA THR A 550 14.14 11.46 32.15
C THR A 550 15.46 11.62 32.89
N TYR A 551 15.44 12.40 33.97
CA TYR A 551 16.56 12.46 34.90
C TYR A 551 16.52 11.27 35.86
N VAL A 552 17.65 10.61 36.05
CA VAL A 552 17.85 9.54 37.02
C VAL A 552 18.96 9.98 37.98
N SER A 553 18.77 9.77 39.28
CA SER A 553 19.75 10.23 40.27
C SER A 553 21.14 9.66 39.95
N PRO A 554 22.18 10.50 39.82
CA PRO A 554 23.53 10.05 39.52
C PRO A 554 24.13 9.20 40.66
N THR A 555 23.48 9.12 41.82
CA THR A 555 23.87 8.26 42.94
C THR A 555 23.40 6.80 42.80
N LEU A 556 22.52 6.48 41.84
CA LEU A 556 22.03 5.13 41.63
C LEU A 556 23.08 4.28 40.90
N ASN A 557 23.66 3.32 41.61
CA ASN A 557 24.61 2.36 41.05
C ASN A 557 23.91 1.23 40.27
N THR A 558 22.66 0.93 40.60
CA THR A 558 21.80 -0.02 39.88
C THR A 558 20.33 0.40 39.98
N PHE A 559 19.57 0.23 38.90
CA PHE A 559 18.12 0.39 38.93
C PHE A 559 17.44 -0.42 37.83
N THR A 560 16.17 -0.77 38.03
CA THR A 560 15.32 -1.37 36.98
C THR A 560 14.37 -0.33 36.41
N PHE A 561 14.00 -0.47 35.14
CA PHE A 561 12.97 0.36 34.52
C PHE A 561 12.10 -0.38 33.50
N ASN A 562 10.87 0.09 33.31
CA ASN A 562 10.01 -0.25 32.17
C ASN A 562 9.19 0.99 31.76
N ILE A 563 8.70 1.01 30.52
CA ILE A 563 7.88 2.09 29.98
C ILE A 563 6.43 1.62 29.89
N GLU A 564 5.52 2.39 30.44
CA GLU A 564 4.08 2.22 30.30
C GLU A 564 3.49 3.22 29.31
N VAL A 565 2.84 2.72 28.26
CA VAL A 565 2.20 3.52 27.22
C VAL A 565 0.74 3.10 27.09
N GLY A 566 -0.20 3.98 27.49
CA GLY A 566 -1.63 3.70 27.39
C GLY A 566 -2.07 2.42 28.09
N GLY A 567 -1.51 2.13 29.27
CA GLY A 567 -1.80 0.90 30.04
C GLY A 567 -1.05 -0.35 29.56
N GLN A 568 -0.11 -0.22 28.62
CA GLN A 568 0.74 -1.32 28.15
C GLN A 568 2.17 -1.14 28.65
N LEU A 569 2.70 -2.14 29.35
CA LEU A 569 4.07 -2.13 29.87
C LEU A 569 5.06 -2.76 28.89
N SER A 570 6.22 -2.15 28.70
CA SER A 570 7.38 -2.79 28.05
C SER A 570 7.93 -3.93 28.91
N GLU A 571 8.90 -4.66 28.38
CA GLU A 571 9.74 -5.52 29.22
C GLU A 571 10.52 -4.69 30.26
N GLN A 572 10.96 -5.35 31.32
CA GLN A 572 11.76 -4.73 32.39
C GLN A 572 13.25 -4.82 32.03
N PHE A 573 13.96 -3.71 32.18
CA PHE A 573 15.40 -3.58 31.93
C PHE A 573 16.12 -3.20 33.22
N THR A 574 17.39 -3.59 33.35
CA THR A 574 18.25 -3.25 34.49
C THR A 574 19.46 -2.47 34.00
N TYR A 575 19.74 -1.32 34.62
CA TYR A 575 20.94 -0.51 34.41
C TYR A 575 21.91 -0.65 35.59
N ILE A 576 23.21 -0.74 35.31
CA ILE A 576 24.30 -0.82 36.29
C ILE A 576 25.39 0.20 35.91
N LYS A 577 25.73 1.12 36.83
CA LYS A 577 26.55 2.31 36.56
C LYS A 577 28.05 2.01 36.40
N GLU A 578 28.60 1.15 37.25
CA GLU A 578 30.04 0.83 37.26
C GLU A 578 30.24 -0.65 37.58
N TYR A 579 31.11 -1.29 36.81
CA TYR A 579 31.56 -2.66 37.03
C TYR A 579 33.08 -2.68 37.13
N SER A 580 33.63 -2.99 38.31
CA SER A 580 35.04 -3.36 38.43
C SER A 580 35.16 -4.88 38.36
N THR A 581 35.74 -5.37 37.27
CA THR A 581 36.10 -6.78 37.15
C THR A 581 37.45 -6.97 37.85
N THR A 582 37.56 -7.91 38.79
CA THR A 582 38.85 -8.35 39.37
C THR A 582 39.57 -9.37 38.49
N VAL A 583 39.05 -9.65 37.29
CA VAL A 583 39.57 -10.67 36.38
C VAL A 583 40.71 -10.08 35.55
N ASN A 584 41.90 -10.66 35.68
CA ASN A 584 43.03 -10.38 34.79
C ASN A 584 42.99 -11.34 33.59
N LEU A 585 43.17 -10.79 32.39
CA LEU A 585 43.31 -11.50 31.12
C LEU A 585 44.80 -11.58 30.74
N PHE A 586 45.23 -12.59 29.97
CA PHE A 586 46.62 -12.66 29.52
C PHE A 586 46.83 -11.95 28.18
N THR A 587 47.96 -11.25 28.01
CA THR A 587 48.29 -10.55 26.75
C THR A 587 48.30 -11.47 25.53
N SER A 588 48.54 -12.77 25.72
CA SER A 588 48.51 -13.83 24.70
C SER A 588 47.11 -14.22 24.20
N GLY A 589 46.02 -13.72 24.80
CA GLY A 589 44.66 -14.22 24.56
C GLY A 589 44.38 -15.53 25.31
N GLY A 590 43.13 -16.00 25.26
CA GLY A 590 42.70 -17.25 25.91
C GLY A 590 41.20 -17.35 26.14
N SER A 591 40.76 -18.22 27.06
CA SER A 591 39.39 -18.21 27.59
C SER A 591 39.35 -17.88 29.07
N LYS A 592 38.28 -17.21 29.51
CA LYS A 592 38.06 -16.89 30.92
C LYS A 592 36.58 -16.70 31.20
N THR A 593 36.15 -17.09 32.39
CA THR A 593 34.83 -16.77 32.92
C THR A 593 34.84 -15.40 33.57
N ILE A 594 33.96 -14.51 33.12
CA ILE A 594 33.70 -13.19 33.69
C ILE A 594 32.36 -13.25 34.44
N ILE A 595 32.33 -12.77 35.67
CA ILE A 595 31.10 -12.71 36.49
C ILE A 595 30.51 -11.30 36.39
N ILE A 596 29.31 -11.16 35.81
CA ILE A 596 28.52 -9.94 35.71
C ILE A 596 27.57 -9.84 36.93
N PRO A 597 27.84 -8.95 37.90
CA PRO A 597 27.00 -8.75 39.07
C PRO A 597 25.61 -8.26 38.64
N GLY A 598 24.55 -8.78 39.25
CA GLY A 598 23.16 -8.46 38.88
C GLY A 598 22.50 -9.43 37.89
N GLY A 599 23.26 -10.36 37.32
CA GLY A 599 22.74 -11.35 36.37
C GLY A 599 22.61 -10.79 34.96
N LEU A 600 22.43 -11.67 33.99
CA LEU A 600 22.17 -11.27 32.60
C LEU A 600 20.68 -11.24 32.33
N PRO A 601 20.18 -10.25 31.57
CA PRO A 601 18.77 -10.16 31.20
C PRO A 601 18.35 -11.23 30.16
N THR A 602 19.30 -12.01 29.64
CA THR A 602 19.04 -13.10 28.69
C THR A 602 20.01 -14.26 28.92
N ASN A 603 19.53 -15.48 28.68
CA ASN A 603 20.36 -16.69 28.62
C ASN A 603 20.70 -17.08 27.16
N ASP A 604 20.20 -16.33 26.18
CA ASP A 604 20.45 -16.54 24.75
C ASP A 604 21.75 -15.86 24.33
N TYR A 605 22.81 -16.65 24.13
CA TYR A 605 24.12 -16.13 23.76
C TYR A 605 24.15 -15.47 22.37
N SER A 606 23.18 -15.75 21.49
CA SER A 606 23.09 -15.08 20.19
C SER A 606 22.76 -13.59 20.32
N GLN A 607 22.21 -13.19 21.46
CA GLN A 607 21.91 -11.80 21.78
C GLN A 607 23.11 -11.10 22.43
N ILE A 608 24.16 -11.80 22.86
CA ILE A 608 25.29 -11.21 23.56
C ILE A 608 26.45 -10.92 22.61
N GLY A 609 26.90 -9.66 22.57
CA GLY A 609 28.14 -9.26 21.90
C GLY A 609 29.11 -8.66 22.90
N ILE A 610 30.36 -9.14 22.96
CA ILE A 610 31.38 -8.57 23.85
C ILE A 610 32.49 -7.99 23.00
N LEU A 611 32.87 -6.75 23.29
CA LEU A 611 33.97 -6.03 22.64
C LEU A 611 35.04 -5.71 23.67
N ILE A 612 36.28 -6.09 23.39
CA ILE A 612 37.46 -5.71 24.17
C ILE A 612 38.38 -4.94 23.24
N ASP A 613 38.62 -3.67 23.53
CA ASP A 613 39.39 -2.78 22.65
C ASP A 613 38.88 -2.77 21.18
N ASN A 614 37.56 -2.69 21.03
CA ASN A 614 36.83 -2.81 19.76
C ASN A 614 36.96 -4.15 19.02
N GLN A 615 37.61 -5.16 19.58
CA GLN A 615 37.64 -6.51 19.02
C GLN A 615 36.57 -7.41 19.64
N VAL A 616 35.90 -8.20 18.79
CA VAL A 616 34.83 -9.11 19.22
C VAL A 616 35.43 -10.28 20.00
N ALA A 617 35.00 -10.45 21.25
CA ALA A 617 35.26 -11.64 22.04
C ALA A 617 34.19 -12.70 21.76
N ASN A 618 34.61 -13.96 21.64
CA ASN A 618 33.71 -15.08 21.44
C ASN A 618 33.01 -15.42 22.76
N VAL A 619 31.71 -15.69 22.72
CA VAL A 619 30.93 -16.15 23.89
C VAL A 619 30.78 -17.66 23.80
N PHE A 620 31.30 -18.40 24.78
CA PHE A 620 31.25 -19.87 24.81
C PHE A 620 30.07 -20.39 25.61
N SER A 621 29.79 -19.79 26.78
CA SER A 621 28.70 -20.23 27.64
C SER A 621 28.18 -19.09 28.51
N ILE A 622 26.91 -19.23 28.94
CA ILE A 622 26.25 -18.31 29.87
C ILE A 622 25.66 -19.15 31.01
N SER A 623 25.94 -18.77 32.25
CA SER A 623 25.30 -19.37 33.43
C SER A 623 24.92 -18.28 34.43
N GLY A 624 23.64 -17.90 34.46
CA GLY A 624 23.08 -16.89 35.38
C GLY A 624 23.79 -15.54 35.31
N SER A 625 24.75 -15.33 36.22
CA SER A 625 25.58 -14.12 36.34
C SER A 625 26.98 -14.26 35.75
N SER A 626 27.29 -15.33 35.02
CA SER A 626 28.63 -15.61 34.48
C SER A 626 28.61 -15.83 32.98
N ILE A 627 29.60 -15.28 32.29
CA ILE A 627 29.85 -15.48 30.86
C ILE A 627 31.24 -16.06 30.70
N GLU A 628 31.35 -17.20 30.03
CA GLU A 628 32.63 -17.70 29.56
C GLU A 628 32.94 -17.13 28.18
N ILE A 629 34.08 -16.43 28.08
CA ILE A 629 34.50 -15.78 26.85
C ILE A 629 35.83 -16.31 26.34
N GLY A 630 36.00 -16.32 25.02
CA GLY A 630 37.28 -16.35 24.34
C GLY A 630 37.69 -14.93 23.98
N TYR A 631 38.76 -14.43 24.59
CA TYR A 631 39.19 -13.04 24.44
C TYR A 631 40.42 -12.92 23.53
N PRO A 632 40.53 -11.82 22.76
CA PRO A 632 41.58 -11.65 21.76
C PRO A 632 42.95 -11.38 22.40
N GLN A 633 44.01 -11.71 21.66
CA GLN A 633 45.37 -11.29 21.98
C GLN A 633 45.48 -9.76 21.85
N VAL A 634 46.21 -9.12 22.77
CA VAL A 634 46.50 -7.67 22.70
C VAL A 634 48.00 -7.45 22.48
N PHE A 635 48.35 -6.63 21.48
CA PHE A 635 49.75 -6.41 21.09
C PHE A 635 50.41 -5.23 21.82
N ASN A 636 49.62 -4.40 22.52
CA ASN A 636 50.12 -3.21 23.22
C ASN A 636 50.59 -3.50 24.65
N GLY A 637 50.77 -4.78 25.01
CA GLY A 637 51.26 -5.21 26.33
C GLY A 637 50.21 -5.16 27.45
N ALA A 638 50.64 -5.45 28.67
CA ALA A 638 49.80 -5.45 29.87
C ALA A 638 49.24 -4.04 30.16
N GLY A 639 47.96 -3.94 30.53
CA GLY A 639 47.28 -2.64 30.70
C GLY A 639 45.78 -2.75 30.92
N LEU A 640 45.09 -1.62 31.01
CA LEU A 640 43.63 -1.54 31.07
C LEU A 640 43.06 -1.31 29.67
N TYR A 641 42.11 -2.15 29.25
CA TYR A 641 41.47 -2.09 27.94
C TYR A 641 39.96 -1.90 28.10
N PRO A 642 39.31 -1.11 27.23
CA PRO A 642 37.86 -0.91 27.31
C PRO A 642 37.12 -2.22 27.00
N LEU A 643 36.11 -2.54 27.82
CA LEU A 643 35.22 -3.69 27.70
C LEU A 643 33.79 -3.19 27.53
N THR A 644 33.15 -3.53 26.40
CA THR A 644 31.75 -3.23 26.13
C THR A 644 30.96 -4.52 25.99
N LEU A 645 29.96 -4.74 26.84
CA LEU A 645 28.95 -5.80 26.72
C LEU A 645 27.74 -5.22 25.99
N LYS A 646 27.31 -5.89 24.93
CA LYS A 646 26.10 -5.60 24.17
C LYS A 646 25.09 -6.72 24.35
N ILE A 647 23.82 -6.37 24.51
CA ILE A 647 22.69 -7.31 24.53
C ILE A 647 21.69 -6.88 23.46
N SER A 648 21.40 -7.77 22.51
CA SER A 648 20.61 -7.50 21.31
C SER A 648 21.07 -6.25 20.55
N GLY A 649 22.38 -6.02 20.51
CA GLY A 649 23.01 -4.86 19.87
C GLY A 649 23.10 -3.59 20.73
N VAL A 650 22.51 -3.57 21.93
CA VAL A 650 22.49 -2.43 22.85
C VAL A 650 23.65 -2.50 23.84
N ASN A 651 24.40 -1.41 24.02
CA ASN A 651 25.45 -1.33 25.06
C ASN A 651 24.84 -1.48 26.46
N TYR A 652 25.01 -2.66 27.06
CA TYR A 652 24.50 -3.03 28.37
C TYR A 652 25.49 -2.70 29.49
N LEU A 653 26.79 -2.84 29.23
CA LEU A 653 27.85 -2.49 30.17
C LEU A 653 29.03 -1.88 29.40
N ASN A 654 29.64 -0.84 29.97
CA ASN A 654 30.87 -0.24 29.44
C ASN A 654 31.85 0.00 30.58
N THR A 655 32.98 -0.69 30.60
CA THR A 655 33.99 -0.62 31.66
C THR A 655 35.41 -0.83 31.11
N GLN A 656 36.39 -1.08 31.98
CA GLN A 656 37.74 -1.51 31.63
C GLN A 656 38.06 -2.89 32.22
N ILE A 657 38.89 -3.67 31.52
CA ILE A 657 39.42 -4.96 31.97
C ILE A 657 40.95 -4.97 31.89
N LYS A 658 41.61 -5.66 32.82
CA LYS A 658 43.08 -5.65 32.93
C LYS A 658 43.69 -6.83 32.19
N TYR A 659 44.68 -6.57 31.34
CA TYR A 659 45.59 -7.56 30.77
C TYR A 659 46.91 -7.61 31.54
N ILE A 660 47.48 -8.81 31.69
CA ILE A 660 48.77 -9.12 32.33
C ILE A 660 49.62 -10.03 31.43
N ASP A 661 50.95 -10.01 31.58
CA ASP A 661 51.83 -10.90 30.81
C ASP A 661 51.78 -12.35 31.35
N PRO A 662 51.82 -13.38 30.47
CA PRO A 662 51.78 -14.77 30.88
C PRO A 662 53.11 -15.25 31.53
N PRO A 663 53.07 -16.16 32.52
CA PRO A 663 54.28 -16.76 33.12
C PRO A 663 54.98 -17.76 32.18
N ILE A 664 56.32 -17.88 32.26
CA ILE A 664 57.12 -18.79 31.41
C ILE A 664 57.26 -20.18 32.07
N VAL A 665 56.94 -21.26 31.34
CA VAL A 665 57.14 -22.67 31.76
C VAL A 665 58.42 -23.22 31.10
N GLU A 666 59.43 -23.61 31.89
CA GLU A 666 60.74 -24.06 31.39
C GLU A 666 61.08 -25.47 31.88
N ILE A 667 61.55 -26.34 30.97
CA ILE A 667 62.10 -27.67 31.26
C ILE A 667 63.62 -27.55 31.44
N SER A 668 64.11 -27.81 32.65
CA SER A 668 65.54 -27.83 32.96
C SER A 668 66.21 -29.13 32.52
N TYR A 669 65.63 -30.28 32.88
CA TYR A 669 66.08 -31.61 32.40
C TYR A 669 64.96 -32.64 32.60
N PHE A 670 65.13 -33.84 32.05
CA PHE A 670 64.20 -34.95 32.27
C PHE A 670 64.94 -36.28 32.37
N ILE A 671 64.29 -37.29 32.95
CA ILE A 671 64.81 -38.65 33.12
C ILE A 671 63.80 -39.64 32.55
N VAL A 672 64.29 -40.63 31.81
CA VAL A 672 63.48 -41.74 31.30
C VAL A 672 63.87 -43.03 32.01
N GLU A 673 62.98 -43.57 32.84
CA GLU A 673 63.18 -44.81 33.59
C GLU A 673 62.04 -45.81 33.31
N SER A 674 62.37 -46.91 32.65
CA SER A 674 61.40 -47.96 32.26
C SER A 674 60.22 -47.41 31.47
N ASN A 675 59.10 -47.12 32.15
CA ASN A 675 57.86 -46.60 31.58
C ASN A 675 57.55 -45.17 32.03
N THR A 676 58.44 -44.52 32.78
CA THR A 676 58.20 -43.21 33.41
C THR A 676 59.15 -42.16 32.84
N ILE A 677 58.60 -41.00 32.46
CA ILE A 677 59.33 -39.78 32.15
C ILE A 677 59.11 -38.81 33.32
N THR A 678 60.18 -38.40 33.99
CA THR A 678 60.12 -37.36 35.02
C THR A 678 60.81 -36.10 34.50
N VAL A 679 60.09 -34.99 34.45
CA VAL A 679 60.55 -33.69 33.96
C VAL A 679 60.76 -32.73 35.13
N TYR A 680 61.90 -32.07 35.18
CA TYR A 680 62.31 -31.16 36.25
C TYR A 680 62.39 -29.72 35.74
N GLY A 681 61.97 -28.77 36.56
CA GLY A 681 61.89 -27.36 36.19
C GLY A 681 61.55 -26.46 37.39
N PRO A 682 61.93 -25.18 37.36
CA PRO A 682 61.86 -24.29 38.53
C PRO A 682 60.44 -23.93 38.96
N ASN A 683 59.44 -24.06 38.07
CA ASN A 683 58.10 -23.48 38.25
C ASN A 683 56.96 -24.52 38.23
N PHE A 684 57.23 -25.80 38.52
CA PHE A 684 56.14 -26.79 38.65
C PHE A 684 55.43 -26.65 40.01
N GLY A 685 54.18 -26.17 39.96
CA GLY A 685 53.27 -26.02 41.11
C GLY A 685 52.62 -27.34 41.57
N LEU A 686 51.70 -27.32 42.55
CA LEU A 686 51.23 -28.51 43.27
C LEU A 686 50.06 -29.30 42.64
N SER A 687 49.43 -28.83 41.55
CA SER A 687 48.22 -29.47 40.99
C SER A 687 48.46 -30.14 39.64
N SER A 688 48.12 -31.43 39.51
CA SER A 688 48.28 -32.22 38.28
C SER A 688 47.31 -31.88 37.16
N SER A 689 46.12 -31.33 37.46
CA SER A 689 45.09 -31.01 36.44
C SER A 689 45.48 -29.89 35.48
N LEU A 690 46.51 -29.11 35.83
CA LEU A 690 46.96 -27.95 35.06
C LEU A 690 48.03 -28.28 34.04
N TYR A 691 48.65 -29.48 34.08
CA TYR A 691 49.77 -29.84 33.23
C TYR A 691 49.43 -31.01 32.30
N LYS A 692 49.87 -30.90 31.04
CA LYS A 692 49.91 -32.02 30.09
C LYS A 692 51.33 -32.17 29.56
N ILE A 693 51.79 -33.41 29.44
CA ILE A 693 53.05 -33.72 28.75
C ILE A 693 52.73 -34.02 27.29
N ILE A 694 53.48 -33.44 26.36
CA ILE A 694 53.29 -33.67 24.93
C ILE A 694 54.49 -34.43 24.41
N LEU A 695 54.26 -35.68 23.96
CA LEU A 695 55.27 -36.53 23.35
C LEU A 695 54.95 -36.68 21.87
N ASN A 696 55.87 -36.28 20.98
CA ASN A 696 55.67 -36.32 19.52
C ASN A 696 54.31 -35.75 19.08
N ASN A 697 53.91 -34.60 19.65
CA ASN A 697 52.62 -33.91 19.42
C ASN A 697 51.35 -34.61 19.97
N ILE A 698 51.49 -35.66 20.77
CA ILE A 698 50.35 -36.30 21.45
C ILE A 698 50.32 -35.87 22.92
N GLU A 699 49.18 -35.34 23.36
CA GLU A 699 48.96 -34.92 24.75
C GLU A 699 48.69 -36.12 25.66
N TYR A 700 49.42 -36.22 26.77
CA TYR A 700 49.20 -37.19 27.82
C TYR A 700 49.01 -36.50 29.18
N PRO A 701 48.14 -37.05 30.05
CA PRO A 701 47.96 -36.53 31.40
C PRO A 701 49.19 -36.83 32.27
N ILE A 702 49.54 -35.88 33.14
CA ILE A 702 50.60 -36.07 34.16
C ILE A 702 50.11 -37.04 35.23
N THR A 703 50.93 -38.03 35.58
CA THR A 703 50.59 -39.05 36.59
C THR A 703 50.94 -38.60 38.01
N GLN A 704 51.96 -37.76 38.18
CA GLN A 704 52.37 -37.24 39.49
C GLN A 704 52.98 -35.84 39.34
N VAL A 705 52.71 -34.95 40.29
CA VAL A 705 53.36 -33.65 40.41
C VAL A 705 53.98 -33.51 41.79
N ASN A 706 55.25 -33.13 41.83
CA ASN A 706 55.98 -32.80 43.05
C ASN A 706 56.55 -31.37 42.92
N SER A 707 56.96 -30.76 44.04
CA SER A 707 57.66 -29.48 43.99
C SER A 707 58.91 -29.59 43.10
N GLY A 708 58.92 -28.87 41.98
CA GLY A 708 60.02 -28.86 41.02
C GLY A 708 60.06 -30.03 40.02
N SER A 709 59.06 -30.91 39.97
CA SER A 709 58.99 -31.96 38.92
C SER A 709 57.58 -32.46 38.60
N VAL A 710 57.39 -32.90 37.36
CA VAL A 710 56.17 -33.59 36.90
C VAL A 710 56.55 -34.93 36.28
N SER A 711 55.81 -35.99 36.57
CA SER A 711 56.07 -37.34 36.03
C SER A 711 54.89 -37.87 35.22
N PHE A 712 55.22 -38.59 34.17
CA PHE A 712 54.29 -39.29 33.30
C PHE A 712 54.70 -40.76 33.16
N THR A 713 53.80 -41.69 33.48
CA THR A 713 54.03 -43.13 33.34
C THR A 713 53.14 -43.71 32.24
N SER A 714 53.74 -44.33 31.22
CA SER A 714 53.03 -45.05 30.16
C SER A 714 53.89 -46.16 29.56
N SER A 715 53.25 -47.28 29.19
CA SER A 715 53.91 -48.39 28.52
C SER A 715 54.53 -48.01 27.16
N ILE A 716 54.07 -46.90 26.54
CA ILE A 716 54.67 -46.43 25.28
C ILE A 716 56.11 -45.94 25.48
N VAL A 717 56.47 -45.46 26.68
CA VAL A 717 57.79 -44.86 26.92
C VAL A 717 58.92 -45.88 26.72
N SER A 718 58.72 -47.13 27.16
CA SER A 718 59.75 -48.18 27.02
C SER A 718 59.99 -48.64 25.58
N SER A 719 59.02 -48.45 24.68
CA SER A 719 59.11 -48.83 23.27
C SER A 719 59.66 -47.73 22.36
N LEU A 720 59.76 -46.48 22.85
CA LEU A 720 60.30 -45.37 22.07
C LEU A 720 61.84 -45.38 22.08
N THR A 721 62.43 -45.35 20.88
CA THR A 721 63.87 -45.16 20.68
C THR A 721 64.25 -43.69 20.60
N SER A 722 63.32 -42.79 20.25
CA SER A 722 63.49 -41.33 20.29
C SER A 722 62.15 -40.58 20.36
N PHE A 723 62.10 -39.40 20.98
CA PHE A 723 60.90 -38.54 21.00
C PHE A 723 61.22 -37.05 21.26
N SER A 724 60.32 -36.16 20.87
CA SER A 724 60.28 -34.75 21.31
C SER A 724 59.27 -34.56 22.44
N LEU A 725 59.63 -33.74 23.42
CA LEU A 725 58.92 -33.53 24.69
C LEU A 725 58.73 -32.03 24.96
N PHE A 726 57.50 -31.61 25.29
CA PHE A 726 57.24 -30.30 25.92
C PHE A 726 56.02 -30.38 26.85
N ILE A 727 55.85 -29.41 27.74
CA ILE A 727 54.76 -29.35 28.72
C ILE A 727 53.80 -28.22 28.35
N LYS A 728 52.50 -28.50 28.47
CA LYS A 728 51.42 -27.52 28.32
C LYS A 728 50.77 -27.22 29.66
N GLN A 729 50.69 -25.95 30.03
CA GLN A 729 50.03 -25.47 31.25
C GLN A 729 49.03 -24.36 30.93
N ASP A 730 47.74 -24.56 31.17
CA ASP A 730 46.67 -23.56 30.93
C ASP A 730 46.74 -22.86 29.55
N GLY A 731 47.20 -23.59 28.52
CA GLY A 731 47.35 -23.08 27.16
C GLY A 731 48.75 -22.58 26.79
N LEU A 732 49.66 -22.42 27.77
CA LEU A 732 51.07 -22.06 27.57
C LEU A 732 51.91 -23.31 27.29
N LEU A 733 52.92 -23.21 26.42
CA LEU A 733 53.83 -24.30 26.05
C LEU A 733 55.25 -24.03 26.58
N SER A 734 55.94 -25.08 27.05
CA SER A 734 57.36 -25.03 27.41
C SER A 734 58.29 -25.10 26.19
N ASN A 735 59.60 -24.94 26.42
CA ASN A 735 60.63 -25.33 25.45
C ASN A 735 60.53 -26.83 25.09
N ILE A 736 60.94 -27.16 23.87
CA ILE A 736 60.98 -28.53 23.34
C ILE A 736 62.31 -29.19 23.70
N GLN A 737 62.25 -30.37 24.31
CA GLN A 737 63.39 -31.24 24.57
C GLN A 737 63.32 -32.47 23.67
N THR A 738 64.47 -33.07 23.32
CA THR A 738 64.51 -34.29 22.52
C THR A 738 65.23 -35.41 23.26
N PHE A 739 64.73 -36.63 23.11
CA PHE A 739 65.25 -37.87 23.69
C PHE A 739 65.68 -38.81 22.57
N THR A 740 66.85 -39.42 22.70
CA THR A 740 67.27 -40.60 21.92
C THR A 740 67.84 -41.62 22.89
N LYS A 741 67.34 -42.86 22.86
CA LYS A 741 67.74 -43.93 23.77
C LYS A 741 69.15 -44.38 23.45
N GLU A 742 70.08 -44.16 24.38
CA GLU A 742 71.47 -44.55 24.23
C GLU A 742 71.96 -45.24 25.51
N ASN A 743 72.87 -46.21 25.34
CA ASN A 743 73.53 -46.83 26.49
C ASN A 743 74.62 -45.88 26.98
N ILE A 744 74.44 -45.31 28.17
CA ILE A 744 75.49 -44.56 28.86
C ILE A 744 75.95 -45.34 30.09
N TYR A 745 77.25 -45.28 30.39
CA TYR A 745 77.82 -45.97 31.55
C TYR A 745 79.05 -45.24 32.09
N ILE A 746 79.29 -45.39 33.39
CA ILE A 746 80.45 -44.82 34.09
C ILE A 746 81.49 -45.94 34.21
N LEU A 747 82.68 -45.74 33.65
CA LEU A 747 83.76 -46.74 33.64
C LEU A 747 84.56 -46.71 34.92
N SER A 748 84.99 -45.52 35.34
CA SER A 748 85.81 -45.38 36.54
C SER A 748 85.74 -43.97 37.11
N ILE A 749 85.73 -43.90 38.44
CA ILE A 749 85.96 -42.68 39.21
C ILE A 749 87.32 -42.88 39.89
N THR A 750 88.40 -42.52 39.21
CA THR A 750 89.77 -42.82 39.67
C THR A 750 90.26 -41.82 40.72
N GLY A 751 90.76 -42.31 41.86
CA GLY A 751 91.37 -41.53 42.95
C GLY A 751 90.42 -41.17 44.10
N GLN A 752 90.97 -40.79 45.25
CA GLN A 752 90.20 -40.41 46.43
C GLN A 752 89.35 -39.14 46.18
N ILE A 753 88.22 -39.02 46.89
CA ILE A 753 87.30 -37.87 46.81
C ILE A 753 87.24 -37.19 48.17
N ASN A 754 87.39 -35.86 48.16
CA ASN A 754 87.59 -35.05 49.35
C ASN A 754 86.25 -34.75 50.04
N THR A 755 86.16 -34.96 51.35
CA THR A 755 84.95 -34.62 52.14
C THR A 755 84.61 -33.12 52.09
N ASN A 756 85.56 -32.25 51.76
CA ASN A 756 85.37 -30.81 51.64
C ASN A 756 84.91 -30.33 50.25
N GLY A 757 84.61 -31.25 49.32
CA GLY A 757 84.28 -30.91 47.94
C GLY A 757 85.53 -30.67 47.08
N GLY A 758 85.35 -30.51 45.77
CA GLY A 758 86.45 -30.28 44.83
C GLY A 758 86.08 -30.56 43.39
N THR A 759 87.10 -30.70 42.53
CA THR A 759 86.90 -31.11 41.13
C THR A 759 87.27 -32.57 40.92
N LYS A 760 86.57 -33.29 40.04
CA LYS A 760 86.87 -34.70 39.74
C LYS A 760 86.60 -35.05 38.28
N ASP A 761 87.58 -35.71 37.66
CA ASP A 761 87.41 -36.36 36.37
C ASP A 761 86.71 -37.71 36.54
N ILE A 762 85.61 -37.88 35.81
CA ILE A 762 84.85 -39.11 35.71
C ILE A 762 85.00 -39.62 34.30
N SER A 763 85.50 -40.85 34.15
CA SER A 763 85.60 -41.51 32.86
C SER A 763 84.42 -42.45 32.65
N GLY A 764 83.87 -42.47 31.45
CA GLY A 764 82.72 -43.27 31.07
C GLY A 764 82.48 -43.25 29.57
N TYR A 765 81.29 -43.66 29.17
CA TYR A 765 80.75 -43.44 27.83
C TYR A 765 79.40 -42.75 28.00
N PHE A 766 79.29 -41.51 27.52
CA PHE A 766 78.13 -40.65 27.77
C PHE A 766 77.21 -40.47 26.55
N GLY A 767 77.34 -41.33 25.54
CA GLY A 767 76.46 -41.37 24.37
C GLY A 767 77.03 -40.72 23.10
N GLU A 768 76.46 -41.06 21.94
CA GLU A 768 76.83 -40.49 20.64
C GLU A 768 76.12 -39.16 20.39
N SER A 769 74.85 -39.04 20.81
CA SER A 769 74.04 -37.82 20.76
C SER A 769 74.35 -36.87 21.92
N PHE A 770 75.64 -36.57 22.07
CA PHE A 770 76.18 -35.78 23.17
C PHE A 770 75.85 -34.27 23.00
N ASN A 771 75.10 -33.68 23.95
CA ASN A 771 74.74 -32.26 23.95
C ASN A 771 74.90 -31.66 25.35
N VAL A 772 75.71 -30.60 25.46
CA VAL A 772 76.01 -29.90 26.72
C VAL A 772 74.75 -29.36 27.39
N ASN A 773 73.73 -28.95 26.63
CA ASN A 773 72.50 -28.37 27.16
C ASN A 773 71.56 -29.39 27.81
N THR A 774 71.80 -30.70 27.60
CA THR A 774 70.99 -31.78 28.13
C THR A 774 71.77 -32.69 29.09
N PHE A 775 72.97 -32.27 29.47
CA PHE A 775 73.87 -33.03 30.32
C PHE A 775 73.80 -32.51 31.77
N THR A 776 73.44 -33.40 32.70
CA THR A 776 73.32 -33.08 34.12
C THR A 776 74.09 -34.10 34.94
N VAL A 777 74.91 -33.64 35.88
CA VAL A 777 75.55 -34.52 36.86
C VAL A 777 74.99 -34.24 38.24
N LEU A 778 74.67 -35.30 38.96
CA LEU A 778 74.14 -35.24 40.31
C LEU A 778 75.04 -36.06 41.24
N VAL A 779 75.37 -35.50 42.40
CA VAL A 779 75.96 -36.24 43.52
C VAL A 779 74.94 -36.27 44.65
N ASP A 780 74.45 -37.47 44.97
CA ASP A 780 73.38 -37.68 45.96
C ASP A 780 72.15 -36.78 45.71
N GLY A 781 71.79 -36.59 44.43
CA GLY A 781 70.66 -35.77 44.00
C GLY A 781 70.93 -34.26 43.91
N ILE A 782 72.13 -33.79 44.24
CA ILE A 782 72.52 -32.37 44.11
C ILE A 782 73.18 -32.15 42.75
N ILE A 783 72.66 -31.19 41.97
CA ILE A 783 73.22 -30.81 40.65
C ILE A 783 74.62 -30.24 40.86
N CYS A 784 75.58 -30.79 40.12
CA CYS A 784 76.98 -30.38 40.12
C CYS A 784 77.28 -29.62 38.82
N ASP A 785 78.01 -28.52 38.93
CA ASP A 785 78.60 -27.87 37.75
C ASP A 785 79.70 -28.75 37.17
N PHE A 786 79.97 -28.62 35.87
CA PHE A 786 81.11 -29.26 35.23
C PHE A 786 81.91 -28.23 34.42
N THR A 787 83.22 -28.41 34.38
CA THR A 787 84.16 -27.49 33.73
C THR A 787 84.71 -28.03 32.42
N GLN A 788 84.69 -29.35 32.25
CA GLN A 788 85.08 -30.01 31.01
C GLN A 788 84.17 -31.20 30.77
N LEU A 789 83.74 -31.38 29.52
CA LEU A 789 82.85 -32.46 29.16
C LEU A 789 83.15 -32.93 27.73
N THR A 790 83.45 -34.22 27.60
CA THR A 790 83.64 -34.94 26.34
C THR A 790 82.75 -36.18 26.33
N LYS A 791 82.67 -36.89 25.20
CA LYS A 791 81.93 -38.16 25.10
C LYS A 791 82.42 -39.25 26.08
N LEU A 792 83.66 -39.14 26.56
CA LEU A 792 84.30 -40.16 27.40
C LEU A 792 84.68 -39.68 28.80
N THR A 793 84.72 -38.37 29.04
CA THR A 793 85.18 -37.80 30.31
C THR A 793 84.37 -36.57 30.70
N VAL A 794 84.07 -36.43 32.00
CA VAL A 794 83.50 -35.20 32.57
C VAL A 794 84.28 -34.79 33.81
N LYS A 795 84.68 -33.52 33.86
CA LYS A 795 85.27 -32.88 35.04
C LYS A 795 84.19 -32.13 35.80
N ILE A 796 83.76 -32.66 36.95
CA ILE A 796 82.69 -32.08 37.77
C ILE A 796 83.24 -31.33 38.98
N ASN A 797 82.50 -30.33 39.44
CA ASN A 797 82.67 -29.69 40.74
C ASN A 797 81.67 -30.32 41.71
N TYR A 798 82.13 -31.19 42.61
CA TYR A 798 81.26 -31.91 43.54
C TYR A 798 81.22 -31.20 44.91
N PRO A 799 80.06 -31.21 45.60
CA PRO A 799 79.90 -30.52 46.87
C PRO A 799 80.59 -31.25 48.04
N PRO A 800 80.86 -30.53 49.16
CA PRO A 800 81.31 -31.13 50.41
C PRO A 800 80.30 -32.16 50.95
N ARG A 801 80.79 -33.30 51.45
CA ARG A 801 79.99 -34.37 52.07
C ARG A 801 80.76 -35.07 53.19
N PRO A 802 80.09 -35.59 54.24
CA PRO A 802 80.70 -36.48 55.22
C PRO A 802 81.32 -37.72 54.58
N SER A 803 82.27 -38.36 55.26
CA SER A 803 82.86 -39.60 54.76
C SER A 803 81.81 -40.70 54.68
N GLY A 804 81.74 -41.38 53.53
CA GLY A 804 80.69 -42.37 53.25
C GLY A 804 80.55 -42.65 51.76
N PHE A 805 79.64 -43.59 51.43
CA PHE A 805 79.24 -43.85 50.05
C PHE A 805 78.32 -42.72 49.57
N SER A 806 78.61 -42.24 48.36
CA SER A 806 77.77 -41.32 47.62
C SER A 806 77.46 -41.90 46.24
N THR A 807 76.32 -41.50 45.70
CA THR A 807 75.84 -41.92 44.39
C THR A 807 76.08 -40.82 43.39
N LEU A 808 76.91 -41.11 42.38
CA LEU A 808 77.01 -40.30 41.18
C LEU A 808 75.89 -40.71 40.24
N THR A 809 75.13 -39.74 39.74
CA THR A 809 74.18 -39.93 38.64
C THR A 809 74.54 -38.99 37.51
N ILE A 810 74.77 -39.54 36.32
CA ILE A 810 74.95 -38.76 35.10
C ILE A 810 73.70 -38.94 34.25
N ILE A 811 73.15 -37.83 33.78
CA ILE A 811 72.01 -37.78 32.88
C ILE A 811 72.46 -37.09 31.60
N ASN A 812 72.26 -37.73 30.44
CA ASN A 812 72.46 -37.08 29.15
C ASN A 812 71.27 -37.35 28.24
N GLY A 813 70.57 -36.28 27.85
CA GLY A 813 69.44 -36.37 26.90
C GLY A 813 68.34 -37.32 27.38
N GLY A 814 68.12 -37.41 28.70
CA GLY A 814 67.17 -38.31 29.35
C GLY A 814 67.68 -39.71 29.70
N ASN A 815 68.84 -40.12 29.19
CA ASN A 815 69.49 -41.39 29.57
C ASN A 815 70.22 -41.24 30.91
N LYS A 816 70.21 -42.27 31.76
CA LYS A 816 70.76 -42.22 33.13
C LYS A 816 71.82 -43.31 33.34
N ALA A 817 72.98 -42.93 33.88
CA ALA A 817 73.99 -43.84 34.42
C ALA A 817 74.23 -43.51 35.89
N THR A 818 74.33 -44.54 36.74
CA THR A 818 74.66 -44.39 38.15
C THR A 818 75.92 -45.18 38.52
N SER A 819 76.70 -44.62 39.44
CA SER A 819 77.84 -45.32 40.03
C SER A 819 78.02 -44.88 41.48
N GLN A 820 78.58 -45.75 42.31
CA GLN A 820 78.88 -45.44 43.70
C GLN A 820 80.36 -45.10 43.85
N PHE A 821 80.65 -44.09 44.67
CA PHE A 821 82.00 -43.72 45.06
C PHE A 821 82.04 -43.36 46.54
N ILE A 822 83.23 -43.36 47.13
CA ILE A 822 83.40 -43.12 48.56
C ILE A 822 84.12 -41.79 48.77
N TYR A 823 83.52 -40.92 49.58
CA TYR A 823 84.21 -39.79 50.21
C TYR A 823 85.06 -40.36 51.35
N ASN A 824 86.37 -40.50 51.17
CA ASN A 824 87.25 -41.13 52.16
C ASN A 824 88.52 -40.35 52.48
N TYR A 825 88.66 -39.12 51.96
CA TYR A 825 89.82 -38.27 52.20
C TYR A 825 89.41 -36.96 52.85
N SER A 826 89.94 -36.71 54.06
CA SER A 826 89.67 -35.51 54.87
C SER A 826 90.84 -34.51 54.92
N GLY A 827 91.87 -34.70 54.08
CA GLY A 827 92.98 -33.75 53.96
C GLY A 827 92.56 -32.47 53.22
N PRO A 828 93.36 -31.38 53.29
CA PRO A 828 93.14 -30.20 52.46
C PRO A 828 93.07 -30.61 50.97
N PRO A 829 92.21 -29.96 50.15
CA PRO A 829 92.12 -30.28 48.74
C PRO A 829 93.51 -30.21 48.13
N ILE A 830 93.99 -31.31 47.56
CA ILE A 830 95.24 -31.32 46.81
C ILE A 830 95.01 -30.36 45.65
N GLN A 831 95.61 -29.18 45.72
CA GLN A 831 95.61 -28.22 44.63
C GLN A 831 96.34 -28.87 43.46
N GLU A 832 95.59 -29.36 42.47
CA GLU A 832 96.11 -29.56 41.11
C GLU A 832 96.41 -28.17 40.55
N PHE A 833 97.70 -27.85 40.41
CA PHE A 833 98.20 -26.76 39.56
C PHE A 833 98.27 -27.25 38.12
#